data_AF-A0A024SE41-F1
#
_entry.id   AF-A0A024SE41-F1
#
_cell.length_a   1.000
_cell.length_b   1.000
_cell.length_c   1.000
_cell.angle_alpha   90.00
_cell.angle_beta   90.00
_cell.angle_gamma   90.00
#
_symmetry.space_group_name_H-M   'P 1'
#
loop_
_entity.id
_entity.type
_entity.pdbx_description
1 polymer ?
#
loop_
_entity_poly.entity_id
_entity_poly.type
_entity_poly.pdbx_seq_one_letter_code
_entity_poly.pdbx_strand_id
1 'polypeptide(L)'
;MRRQNHSCDQCRRSKRGCDAPSLEAGQRSSNLWQLNNGNSSFKCSYCNKTNKTCTWEWAKAQTLQRAIAYGSKSPLKGISGRRHPLMDYSIPNDIPSLRTEVSEDPTTTSDLPGDADATISYTIEPQLSEYPPGSDAISPAQYCYPLQDDGLRSLTKRRRLSSNGSGSQRTSLSRFSVDQEMMSHTNSQLISTNLLQIYHDVLEHNLSCWLTEINNPLTTQSRHGDTENRAGLVREWGTAWSNRIYTRAIQLDRESISANLVRLTPAQDASVTNALHLAIMAFATQWAQGSHRQRERYPTTSTSSGDESDGFAEEFDRSLQHQIWAQAKRALQDVDELESYRVALAELIFGLTQKAWNHEPGDRDLGGTTNIRSRGVGLESEVKARLGDIMSREGPPIYMERAARKVQTLQARYNAGLRGIGSSVVINNGVEAAGNSQFFSSKENKETAGLLYWFAVMFDTVSSSMNERPVVVPDEDIPRYTDEDLPDTATEDDTPPQGRWDVGSFVHDDVENPAYKPTWPCPYEDAAKAVTKAAPVKVLLFRHLSYLQGTLRRGARGERVEDIISSTLSLYRYWNKTYGSFFRELMLDVDSVPERIRSWFFCISCHWNLAALMIADLVAFVDNNNLGTDIETRARTEGRIAWRIRDASTQELSELAVISIPCQGLHDDSNFHHAVNEGTILTEPWTMILIRAFSMASAILLGEADEALRHGAAQLGYTGGHFEETLGKVMNCIKALWHLGKKSDMARKAADFLSLTTDRLQADYGTGGVVIG
;
A
#
# COMPACT_ATOMS: atom_id res chain seq x y z
N MET A 1 16.02 -19.45 -39.51
CA MET A 1 15.58 -18.82 -38.24
C MET A 1 16.81 -18.37 -37.48
N ARG A 2 16.96 -17.06 -37.20
CA ARG A 2 18.09 -16.54 -36.41
C ARG A 2 17.84 -16.81 -34.92
N ARG A 3 18.81 -17.41 -34.24
CA ARG A 3 18.80 -17.83 -32.82
C ARG A 3 18.93 -16.64 -31.84
N GLN A 4 18.17 -15.56 -32.02
CA GLN A 4 18.34 -14.34 -31.21
C GLN A 4 17.48 -14.31 -29.92
N ASN A 5 16.51 -15.21 -29.77
CA ASN A 5 15.50 -15.14 -28.71
C ASN A 5 15.61 -16.23 -27.62
N HIS A 6 16.82 -16.73 -27.33
CA HIS A 6 17.01 -17.82 -26.34
C HIS A 6 18.16 -17.57 -25.36
N SER A 7 18.44 -16.29 -25.06
CA SER A 7 19.61 -15.91 -24.25
C SER A 7 19.27 -15.46 -22.83
N CYS A 8 19.92 -16.05 -21.83
CA CYS A 8 19.87 -15.55 -20.45
C CYS A 8 20.53 -14.17 -20.32
N ASP A 9 20.26 -13.45 -19.23
CA ASP A 9 20.74 -12.07 -19.06
C ASP A 9 22.27 -11.96 -19.06
N GLN A 10 22.96 -12.95 -18.49
CA GLN A 10 24.42 -12.98 -18.49
C GLN A 10 25.00 -13.18 -19.90
N CYS A 11 24.37 -14.04 -20.71
CA CYS A 11 24.74 -14.21 -22.12
C CYS A 11 24.41 -12.96 -22.95
N ARG A 12 23.29 -12.29 -22.67
CA ARG A 12 22.88 -11.05 -23.36
C ARG A 12 23.84 -9.89 -23.05
N ARG A 13 24.16 -9.67 -21.77
CA ARG A 13 25.12 -8.64 -21.32
C ARG A 13 26.53 -8.87 -21.86
N SER A 14 26.95 -10.13 -21.98
CA SER A 14 28.25 -10.50 -22.54
C SER A 14 28.28 -10.64 -24.07
N LYS A 15 27.16 -10.36 -24.77
CA LYS A 15 26.99 -10.54 -26.23
C LYS A 15 27.39 -11.95 -26.73
N ARG A 16 27.14 -12.99 -25.92
CA ARG A 16 27.43 -14.40 -26.24
C ARG A 16 26.14 -15.17 -26.53
N GLY A 17 26.25 -16.19 -27.39
CA GLY A 17 25.16 -17.14 -27.62
C GLY A 17 24.87 -17.97 -26.37
N CYS A 18 23.60 -18.19 -26.07
CA CYS A 18 23.16 -19.02 -24.96
C CYS A 18 22.71 -20.39 -25.47
N ASP A 19 23.05 -21.41 -24.71
CA ASP A 19 22.79 -22.83 -24.99
C ASP A 19 21.91 -23.49 -23.92
N ALA A 20 21.16 -22.69 -23.16
CA ALA A 20 20.23 -23.23 -22.18
C ALA A 20 19.09 -24.03 -22.85
N PRO A 21 18.58 -25.13 -22.25
CA PRO A 21 17.49 -25.92 -22.80
C PRO A 21 16.19 -25.09 -22.90
N SER A 22 15.42 -25.25 -23.98
CA SER A 22 14.12 -24.56 -24.14
C SER A 22 13.04 -25.14 -23.23
N LEU A 23 12.29 -24.28 -22.53
CA LEU A 23 11.18 -24.67 -21.66
C LEU A 23 10.02 -25.35 -22.43
N GLU A 24 9.89 -25.15 -23.74
CA GLU A 24 8.82 -25.73 -24.56
C GLU A 24 9.10 -27.16 -25.06
N ALA A 25 10.34 -27.67 -24.94
CA ALA A 25 10.67 -29.01 -25.43
C ALA A 25 10.10 -30.17 -24.57
N GLY A 26 9.48 -29.85 -23.42
CA GLY A 26 8.87 -30.85 -22.52
C GLY A 26 7.45 -31.29 -22.88
N GLN A 27 6.76 -30.62 -23.81
CA GLN A 27 5.34 -30.90 -24.07
C GLN A 27 5.04 -31.92 -25.18
N ARG A 28 6.05 -32.49 -25.86
CA ARG A 28 5.83 -33.47 -26.95
C ARG A 28 6.50 -34.83 -26.80
N SER A 29 7.01 -35.17 -25.61
CA SER A 29 7.70 -36.44 -25.40
C SER A 29 7.11 -37.18 -24.20
N SER A 30 6.47 -38.31 -24.46
CA SER A 30 5.92 -39.25 -23.50
C SER A 30 7.00 -39.99 -22.71
N ASN A 31 7.82 -39.27 -21.93
CA ASN A 31 8.86 -39.83 -21.02
C ASN A 31 9.11 -38.92 -19.79
N LEU A 32 8.06 -38.41 -19.14
CA LEU A 32 8.17 -37.60 -17.91
C LEU A 32 8.46 -38.44 -16.64
N TRP A 33 9.20 -39.54 -16.76
CA TRP A 33 9.65 -40.35 -15.62
C TRP A 33 11.15 -40.67 -15.64
N GLN A 34 11.94 -40.07 -16.55
CA GLN A 34 13.38 -40.34 -16.67
C GLN A 34 14.30 -39.10 -16.53
N LEU A 35 13.81 -37.98 -16.01
CA LEU A 35 14.64 -36.80 -15.71
C LEU A 35 14.72 -36.46 -14.21
N ASN A 36 14.28 -37.38 -13.34
CA ASN A 36 14.38 -37.21 -11.89
C ASN A 36 15.63 -37.87 -11.27
N ASN A 37 16.61 -38.24 -12.10
CA ASN A 37 17.91 -38.76 -11.65
C ASN A 37 19.03 -37.99 -12.35
N GLY A 38 19.69 -37.11 -11.60
CA GLY A 38 20.90 -36.41 -12.03
C GLY A 38 20.83 -34.89 -11.78
N ASN A 39 21.82 -34.41 -11.04
CA ASN A 39 22.13 -33.02 -10.68
C ASN A 39 22.42 -32.12 -11.91
N SER A 40 21.51 -32.11 -12.89
CA SER A 40 21.64 -31.37 -14.14
C SER A 40 21.22 -29.92 -13.93
N SER A 41 22.22 -29.09 -13.65
CA SER A 41 22.14 -27.63 -13.66
C SER A 41 21.54 -27.15 -14.99
N PHE A 42 20.42 -26.42 -14.93
CA PHE A 42 19.78 -25.76 -16.09
C PHE A 42 20.49 -24.44 -16.47
N LYS A 43 21.71 -24.22 -15.99
CA LYS A 43 22.56 -23.10 -16.39
C LYS A 43 23.04 -23.31 -17.82
N CYS A 44 23.05 -22.24 -18.61
CA CYS A 44 23.79 -22.26 -19.87
C CYS A 44 25.28 -22.49 -19.59
N SER A 45 26.02 -23.01 -20.56
CA SER A 45 27.45 -23.33 -20.39
C SER A 45 28.27 -22.10 -19.97
N TYR A 46 27.86 -20.90 -20.38
CA TYR A 46 28.53 -19.65 -20.00
C TYR A 46 28.32 -19.30 -18.52
N CYS A 47 27.08 -19.33 -18.03
CA CYS A 47 26.77 -19.08 -16.62
C CYS A 47 27.41 -20.14 -15.73
N ASN A 48 27.44 -21.39 -16.18
CA ASN A 48 28.09 -22.48 -15.45
C ASN A 48 29.61 -22.26 -15.34
N LYS A 49 30.28 -21.89 -16.45
CA LYS A 49 31.72 -21.62 -16.47
C LYS A 49 32.14 -20.37 -15.69
N THR A 50 31.28 -19.36 -15.62
CA THR A 50 31.57 -18.10 -14.93
C THR A 50 31.07 -18.08 -13.47
N ASN A 51 30.49 -19.19 -13.01
CA ASN A 51 29.80 -19.32 -11.73
C ASN A 51 28.79 -18.19 -11.46
N LYS A 52 28.10 -17.73 -12.51
CA LYS A 52 27.07 -16.68 -12.44
C LYS A 52 25.68 -17.29 -12.44
N THR A 53 24.74 -16.62 -11.77
CA THR A 53 23.33 -17.03 -11.72
C THR A 53 22.70 -16.96 -13.12
N CYS A 54 22.02 -18.03 -13.53
CA CYS A 54 21.40 -18.11 -14.85
C CYS A 54 19.90 -17.80 -14.75
N THR A 55 19.40 -16.83 -15.53
CA THR A 55 17.97 -16.45 -15.56
C THR A 55 17.02 -17.64 -15.84
N TRP A 56 17.50 -18.70 -16.51
CA TRP A 56 16.71 -19.91 -16.76
C TRP A 56 16.38 -20.72 -15.49
N GLU A 57 17.18 -20.60 -14.42
CA GLU A 57 16.86 -21.23 -13.13
C GLU A 57 15.65 -20.55 -12.48
N TRP A 58 15.59 -19.21 -12.53
CA TRP A 58 14.46 -18.41 -12.06
C TRP A 58 13.19 -18.69 -12.89
N ALA A 59 13.29 -18.74 -14.22
CA ALA A 59 12.16 -19.02 -15.11
C ALA A 59 11.53 -20.41 -14.86
N LYS A 60 12.34 -21.40 -14.51
CA LYS A 60 11.87 -22.75 -14.13
C LYS A 60 11.13 -22.74 -12.80
N ALA A 61 11.67 -22.06 -11.78
CA ALA A 61 11.03 -21.94 -10.47
C ALA A 61 9.63 -21.31 -10.60
N GLN A 62 9.49 -20.31 -11.46
CA GLN A 62 8.21 -19.65 -11.71
C GLN A 62 7.24 -20.53 -12.52
N THR A 63 7.74 -21.37 -13.43
CA THR A 63 6.90 -22.33 -14.17
C THR A 63 6.37 -23.44 -13.25
N LEU A 64 7.19 -23.93 -12.32
CA LEU A 64 6.78 -24.89 -11.29
C LEU A 64 5.72 -24.31 -10.36
N GLN A 65 5.88 -23.05 -9.94
CA GLN A 65 4.87 -22.34 -9.14
C GLN A 65 3.54 -22.17 -9.89
N ARG A 66 3.58 -21.89 -11.20
CA ARG A 66 2.37 -21.83 -12.04
C ARG A 66 1.67 -23.17 -12.18
N ALA A 67 2.40 -24.28 -12.32
CA ALA A 67 1.82 -25.62 -12.38
C ALA A 67 1.14 -26.04 -11.07
N ILE A 68 1.59 -25.50 -9.93
CA ILE A 68 0.97 -25.69 -8.62
C ILE A 68 -0.26 -24.79 -8.44
N ALA A 69 -0.22 -23.54 -8.95
CA ALA A 69 -1.33 -22.58 -8.87
C ALA A 69 -2.53 -22.91 -9.78
N TYR A 70 -2.28 -23.61 -10.89
CA TYR A 70 -3.31 -24.14 -11.79
C TYR A 70 -3.37 -25.65 -11.63
N GLY A 71 -4.12 -26.13 -10.64
CA GLY A 71 -4.35 -27.56 -10.42
C GLY A 71 -4.72 -28.26 -11.74
N SER A 72 -3.83 -29.12 -12.23
CA SER A 72 -4.03 -29.86 -13.46
C SER A 72 -5.18 -30.86 -13.29
N LYS A 73 -6.39 -30.46 -13.67
CA LYS A 73 -7.48 -31.37 -14.03
C LYS A 73 -7.95 -31.03 -15.45
N SER A 74 -7.32 -31.64 -16.44
CA SER A 74 -7.95 -31.83 -17.75
C SER A 74 -8.80 -33.11 -17.71
N PRO A 75 -10.04 -33.10 -18.20
CA PRO A 75 -10.90 -34.28 -18.20
C PRO A 75 -10.45 -35.27 -19.28
N LEU A 76 -9.85 -36.39 -18.85
CA LEU A 76 -9.56 -37.53 -19.72
C LEU A 76 -10.82 -38.40 -19.85
N LYS A 77 -11.30 -38.55 -21.09
CA LYS A 77 -12.31 -39.53 -21.50
C LYS A 77 -11.88 -40.93 -21.07
N GLY A 78 -12.74 -41.60 -20.32
CA GLY A 78 -12.51 -42.96 -19.82
C GLY A 78 -12.49 -44.01 -20.92
N ILE A 79 -11.54 -44.93 -20.83
CA ILE A 79 -11.66 -46.30 -21.32
C ILE A 79 -11.16 -47.21 -20.20
N SER A 80 -12.02 -48.15 -19.82
CA SER A 80 -11.90 -49.16 -18.77
C SER A 80 -10.72 -50.12 -18.93
N GLY A 81 -10.11 -50.56 -17.82
CA GLY A 81 -9.24 -51.75 -17.81
C GLY A 81 -8.64 -52.09 -16.44
N ARG A 82 -9.10 -53.19 -15.86
CA ARG A 82 -8.75 -53.79 -14.55
C ARG A 82 -7.26 -54.14 -14.38
N ARG A 83 -6.70 -53.98 -13.16
CA ARG A 83 -6.24 -55.05 -12.21
C ARG A 83 -5.28 -54.49 -11.13
N HIS A 84 -5.21 -55.24 -10.03
CA HIS A 84 -4.78 -54.92 -8.66
C HIS A 84 -3.35 -55.50 -8.36
N PRO A 85 -2.82 -55.52 -7.11
CA PRO A 85 -1.69 -54.74 -6.58
C PRO A 85 -0.43 -55.58 -6.20
N LEU A 86 0.61 -54.97 -5.61
CA LEU A 86 1.54 -55.47 -4.55
C LEU A 86 2.67 -54.41 -4.30
N MET A 87 2.82 -53.84 -3.08
CA MET A 87 3.76 -54.21 -1.97
C MET A 87 5.27 -54.01 -2.35
N ASP A 88 6.22 -53.46 -1.57
CA ASP A 88 6.30 -52.85 -0.22
C ASP A 88 7.79 -52.42 0.05
N TYR A 89 8.06 -51.63 1.10
CA TYR A 89 9.34 -51.39 1.87
C TYR A 89 10.51 -50.46 1.41
N SER A 90 10.64 -49.33 2.14
CA SER A 90 11.69 -48.89 3.11
C SER A 90 13.16 -48.49 2.80
N ILE A 91 13.48 -47.26 3.28
CA ILE A 91 14.71 -46.51 3.73
C ILE A 91 15.77 -47.36 4.52
N PRO A 92 16.98 -46.91 4.99
CA PRO A 92 17.73 -45.61 4.95
C PRO A 92 19.31 -45.66 4.91
N ASN A 93 20.00 -44.49 4.88
CA ASN A 93 21.13 -44.06 5.80
C ASN A 93 22.23 -43.12 5.21
N ASP A 94 22.44 -42.00 5.94
CA ASP A 94 23.68 -41.39 6.50
C ASP A 94 24.90 -40.89 5.65
N ILE A 95 25.13 -39.55 5.68
CA ILE A 95 26.27 -38.72 6.22
C ILE A 95 27.75 -39.23 5.97
N PRO A 96 28.84 -38.41 5.73
CA PRO A 96 29.13 -37.04 6.24
C PRO A 96 29.88 -35.99 5.35
N SER A 97 29.82 -34.76 5.88
CA SER A 97 30.72 -33.59 5.90
C SER A 97 32.20 -33.74 5.47
N LEU A 98 32.73 -32.71 4.79
CA LEU A 98 34.15 -32.30 4.90
C LEU A 98 34.35 -30.80 4.59
N ARG A 99 34.91 -30.10 5.57
CA ARG A 99 35.53 -28.75 5.50
C ARG A 99 36.77 -28.76 4.62
N THR A 100 37.10 -27.63 3.99
CA THR A 100 38.50 -27.20 3.84
C THR A 100 38.58 -25.67 3.74
N GLU A 101 39.27 -25.07 4.70
CA GLU A 101 39.84 -23.71 4.69
C GLU A 101 41.17 -23.75 3.92
N VAL A 102 41.58 -22.65 3.25
CA VAL A 102 42.98 -22.13 3.23
C VAL A 102 43.02 -20.66 2.76
N SER A 103 43.57 -19.83 3.65
CA SER A 103 44.39 -18.60 3.59
C SER A 103 44.91 -17.95 2.27
N GLU A 104 44.82 -16.61 2.31
CA GLU A 104 45.88 -15.56 2.21
C GLU A 104 46.54 -15.12 0.87
N ASP A 105 46.43 -13.80 0.68
CA ASP A 105 47.20 -12.77 -0.08
C ASP A 105 48.74 -12.80 0.15
N PRO A 106 49.63 -11.91 -0.41
CA PRO A 106 49.46 -10.55 -1.00
C PRO A 106 50.30 -10.30 -2.32
N THR A 107 50.23 -9.19 -3.06
CA THR A 107 50.98 -7.93 -2.86
C THR A 107 50.79 -6.93 -4.04
N THR A 108 50.41 -5.69 -3.68
CA THR A 108 50.94 -4.33 -3.99
C THR A 108 51.52 -3.84 -5.34
N THR A 109 51.22 -2.54 -5.60
CA THR A 109 51.91 -1.43 -6.33
C THR A 109 51.51 -1.13 -7.78
N SER A 110 51.52 0.10 -8.30
CA SER A 110 51.33 1.49 -7.84
C SER A 110 51.21 2.38 -9.12
N ASP A 111 50.76 3.62 -8.96
CA ASP A 111 51.07 4.82 -9.77
C ASP A 111 50.30 5.16 -11.08
N LEU A 112 49.53 6.25 -10.94
CA LEU A 112 49.16 7.33 -11.90
C LEU A 112 50.44 8.08 -12.40
N PRO A 113 50.44 9.01 -13.40
CA PRO A 113 49.41 10.04 -13.67
C PRO A 113 49.23 10.59 -15.13
N GLY A 114 48.24 11.48 -15.30
CA GLY A 114 48.43 12.75 -16.03
C GLY A 114 47.80 12.97 -17.40
N ASP A 115 46.84 13.90 -17.44
CA ASP A 115 46.51 14.91 -18.47
C ASP A 115 46.13 14.52 -19.91
N ALA A 116 44.95 14.98 -20.37
CA ALA A 116 44.84 16.25 -21.11
C ALA A 116 43.50 16.35 -21.87
N ASP A 117 42.91 17.53 -21.73
CA ASP A 117 41.67 18.05 -22.29
C ASP A 117 41.80 18.33 -23.80
N ALA A 118 40.77 18.02 -24.60
CA ALA A 118 40.65 18.50 -25.98
C ALA A 118 39.18 18.47 -26.46
N THR A 119 38.59 19.65 -26.40
CA THR A 119 37.31 20.07 -26.99
C THR A 119 37.35 19.99 -28.52
N ILE A 120 36.34 19.36 -29.15
CA ILE A 120 35.96 19.66 -30.55
C ILE A 120 34.44 19.77 -30.64
N SER A 121 33.99 21.00 -30.86
CA SER A 121 32.61 21.38 -31.22
C SER A 121 32.31 21.03 -32.66
N TYR A 122 31.11 20.49 -32.92
CA TYR A 122 30.49 20.51 -34.24
C TYR A 122 29.08 21.08 -34.13
N THR A 123 28.95 22.33 -34.61
CA THR A 123 27.71 23.06 -34.80
C THR A 123 27.04 22.59 -36.08
N ILE A 124 25.82 22.08 -36.00
CA ILE A 124 24.93 21.92 -37.16
C ILE A 124 23.53 22.38 -36.74
N GLU A 125 23.17 23.62 -37.12
CA GLU A 125 21.78 24.06 -37.24
C GLU A 125 21.10 23.35 -38.41
N PRO A 126 19.80 23.11 -38.31
CA PRO A 126 18.93 23.55 -39.40
C PRO A 126 17.69 24.29 -38.89
N GLN A 127 17.49 25.45 -39.51
CA GLN A 127 16.34 26.34 -39.35
C GLN A 127 15.03 25.71 -39.87
N LEU A 128 13.92 26.00 -39.18
CA LEU A 128 12.56 25.82 -39.70
C LEU A 128 11.67 27.02 -39.32
N SER A 129 11.48 27.85 -40.34
CA SER A 129 10.43 28.83 -40.65
C SER A 129 9.16 28.86 -39.78
N GLU A 130 8.87 30.05 -39.28
CA GLU A 130 7.57 30.54 -38.80
C GLU A 130 6.52 30.62 -39.93
N TYR A 131 5.24 30.38 -39.61
CA TYR A 131 4.06 31.13 -40.10
C TYR A 131 2.87 30.96 -39.10
N PRO A 132 1.93 31.93 -39.00
CA PRO A 132 1.17 32.27 -37.78
C PRO A 132 -0.30 31.73 -37.75
N PRO A 133 -1.07 31.97 -36.67
CA PRO A 133 -2.29 31.23 -36.35
C PRO A 133 -3.57 31.90 -36.88
N GLY A 134 -4.54 31.07 -37.25
CA GLY A 134 -5.92 31.46 -37.54
C GLY A 134 -6.86 30.98 -36.45
N SER A 135 -7.53 31.93 -35.82
CA SER A 135 -8.65 31.78 -34.89
C SER A 135 -9.82 31.02 -35.52
N ASP A 136 -10.50 30.20 -34.72
CA ASP A 136 -11.96 30.33 -34.55
C ASP A 136 -12.44 29.55 -33.33
N ALA A 137 -13.22 30.25 -32.51
CA ALA A 137 -13.92 29.77 -31.34
C ALA A 137 -15.06 28.80 -31.71
N ILE A 138 -15.48 27.95 -30.76
CA ILE A 138 -16.87 27.59 -30.43
C ILE A 138 -16.84 26.55 -29.29
N SER A 139 -17.38 26.92 -28.12
CA SER A 139 -17.83 25.97 -27.08
C SER A 139 -19.08 25.23 -27.55
N PRO A 140 -19.41 24.07 -26.96
CA PRO A 140 -20.66 24.08 -26.20
C PRO A 140 -20.66 23.23 -24.91
N ALA A 141 -21.57 23.67 -24.04
CA ALA A 141 -21.90 23.17 -22.73
C ALA A 141 -22.76 21.89 -22.74
N GLN A 142 -22.54 21.07 -21.72
CA GLN A 142 -23.48 20.47 -20.76
C GLN A 142 -24.96 20.20 -21.14
N TYR A 143 -25.31 18.91 -20.94
CA TYR A 143 -26.51 18.32 -20.30
C TYR A 143 -27.94 18.67 -20.74
N CYS A 144 -28.72 17.63 -21.12
CA CYS A 144 -30.04 17.34 -20.55
C CYS A 144 -30.48 15.87 -20.78
N TYR A 145 -31.21 15.34 -19.80
CA TYR A 145 -31.73 13.97 -19.59
C TYR A 145 -33.16 13.79 -20.20
N PRO A 146 -33.82 12.60 -20.08
CA PRO A 146 -34.59 11.97 -21.15
C PRO A 146 -36.12 12.11 -21.01
N LEU A 147 -36.85 11.78 -22.08
CA LEU A 147 -38.29 11.47 -22.02
C LEU A 147 -38.63 10.22 -22.84
N GLN A 148 -39.68 9.56 -22.34
CA GLN A 148 -40.07 8.17 -22.52
C GLN A 148 -41.23 8.05 -23.54
N ASP A 149 -41.15 6.98 -24.34
CA ASP A 149 -42.20 6.13 -24.92
C ASP A 149 -43.38 6.71 -25.73
N ASP A 150 -43.52 6.23 -26.98
CA ASP A 150 -44.73 5.55 -27.50
C ASP A 150 -44.60 5.24 -29.01
N GLY A 151 -45.07 4.06 -29.43
CA GLY A 151 -45.67 3.92 -30.78
C GLY A 151 -45.11 2.88 -31.75
N LEU A 152 -45.65 1.66 -31.64
CA LEU A 152 -45.62 0.52 -32.55
C LEU A 152 -45.98 0.84 -34.04
N ARG A 153 -45.24 0.30 -35.04
CA ARG A 153 -45.77 -0.48 -36.22
C ARG A 153 -44.74 -0.89 -37.30
N SER A 154 -44.56 -2.21 -37.42
CA SER A 154 -44.60 -3.10 -38.61
C SER A 154 -43.88 -2.76 -39.94
N LEU A 155 -42.87 -3.59 -40.24
CA LEU A 155 -42.56 -4.33 -41.49
C LEU A 155 -42.75 -3.66 -42.86
N THR A 156 -41.64 -3.45 -43.57
CA THR A 156 -41.58 -3.80 -45.01
C THR A 156 -40.25 -4.43 -45.42
N LYS A 157 -40.42 -5.55 -46.12
CA LYS A 157 -39.46 -6.46 -46.74
C LYS A 157 -38.88 -5.82 -48.00
N ARG A 158 -37.55 -5.76 -48.19
CA ARG A 158 -36.95 -5.70 -49.53
C ARG A 158 -35.78 -6.66 -49.64
N ARG A 159 -35.96 -7.61 -50.55
CA ARG A 159 -35.04 -8.69 -50.93
C ARG A 159 -34.40 -8.33 -52.27
N ARG A 160 -33.21 -8.90 -52.51
CA ARG A 160 -32.46 -9.09 -53.79
C ARG A 160 -31.26 -8.13 -53.96
N LEU A 161 -30.06 -8.54 -54.39
CA LEU A 161 -29.54 -9.75 -55.05
C LEU A 161 -28.07 -9.99 -54.65
N SER A 162 -27.65 -11.26 -54.68
CA SER A 162 -26.24 -11.64 -54.68
C SER A 162 -25.62 -11.48 -56.07
N SER A 163 -24.32 -11.18 -56.10
CA SER A 163 -23.46 -11.33 -57.28
C SER A 163 -22.15 -11.93 -56.81
N ASN A 164 -21.89 -13.15 -57.28
CA ASN A 164 -20.62 -13.86 -57.12
C ASN A 164 -19.47 -13.05 -57.72
N GLY A 165 -18.47 -12.76 -56.90
CA GLY A 165 -17.16 -12.30 -57.34
C GLY A 165 -16.09 -13.09 -56.60
N SER A 166 -15.65 -14.19 -57.21
CA SER A 166 -14.47 -14.95 -56.81
C SER A 166 -13.22 -14.07 -56.98
N GLY A 167 -12.74 -13.50 -55.89
CA GLY A 167 -11.49 -12.75 -55.82
C GLY A 167 -10.73 -13.16 -54.57
N SER A 168 -9.62 -13.87 -54.77
CA SER A 168 -8.66 -14.27 -53.74
C SER A 168 -8.16 -13.05 -52.97
N GLN A 169 -8.76 -12.73 -51.82
CA GLN A 169 -8.11 -11.87 -50.83
C GLN A 169 -7.16 -12.72 -50.00
N ARG A 170 -5.92 -12.82 -50.49
CA ARG A 170 -4.78 -13.02 -49.61
C ARG A 170 -4.75 -11.84 -48.65
N THR A 171 -5.14 -12.07 -47.40
CA THR A 171 -4.81 -11.18 -46.28
C THR A 171 -3.29 -11.12 -46.18
N SER A 172 -2.72 -10.08 -46.79
CA SER A 172 -1.34 -9.68 -46.57
C SER A 172 -1.23 -9.15 -45.14
N LEU A 173 -1.01 -10.07 -44.18
CA LEU A 173 -0.53 -9.68 -42.86
C LEU A 173 0.86 -9.07 -43.06
N SER A 174 0.99 -7.76 -42.83
CA SER A 174 2.29 -7.10 -42.80
C SER A 174 3.17 -7.83 -41.78
N ARG A 175 4.38 -8.22 -42.19
CA ARG A 175 5.36 -8.91 -41.34
C ARG A 175 5.72 -8.07 -40.10
N PHE A 176 5.59 -6.75 -40.21
CA PHE A 176 5.77 -5.80 -39.11
C PHE A 176 4.62 -5.80 -38.10
N SER A 177 3.40 -6.22 -38.47
CA SER A 177 2.25 -6.28 -37.57
C SER A 177 2.42 -7.40 -36.53
N VAL A 178 2.93 -8.55 -36.93
CA VAL A 178 3.16 -9.69 -36.04
C VAL A 178 4.33 -9.43 -35.11
N ASP A 179 5.42 -8.83 -35.61
CA ASP A 179 6.55 -8.44 -34.79
C ASP A 179 6.15 -7.33 -33.80
N GLN A 180 5.33 -6.36 -34.21
CA GLN A 180 4.79 -5.32 -33.33
C GLN A 180 3.81 -5.84 -32.28
N GLU A 181 2.93 -6.77 -32.65
CA GLU A 181 2.02 -7.45 -31.74
C GLU A 181 2.81 -8.31 -30.72
N MET A 182 3.81 -9.06 -31.17
CA MET A 182 4.69 -9.85 -30.31
C MET A 182 5.54 -8.98 -29.37
N MET A 183 6.09 -7.86 -29.85
CA MET A 183 6.80 -6.89 -29.01
C MET A 183 5.86 -6.26 -27.99
N SER A 184 4.62 -5.91 -28.38
CA SER A 184 3.63 -5.35 -27.46
C SER A 184 3.21 -6.36 -26.38
N HIS A 185 3.05 -7.64 -26.73
CA HIS A 185 2.77 -8.72 -25.78
C HIS A 185 3.94 -8.98 -24.83
N THR A 186 5.17 -8.95 -25.34
CA THR A 186 6.36 -9.15 -24.50
C THR A 186 6.55 -7.98 -23.54
N ASN A 187 6.40 -6.75 -24.01
CA ASN A 187 6.50 -5.55 -23.19
C ASN A 187 5.39 -5.49 -22.14
N SER A 188 4.14 -5.77 -22.52
CA SER A 188 3.03 -5.82 -21.55
C SER A 188 3.22 -6.92 -20.51
N GLN A 189 3.76 -8.08 -20.90
CA GLN A 189 4.07 -9.16 -19.96
C GLN A 189 5.17 -8.74 -18.98
N LEU A 190 6.26 -8.12 -19.44
CA LEU A 190 7.34 -7.63 -18.58
C LEU A 190 6.86 -6.52 -17.63
N ILE A 191 6.06 -5.58 -18.13
CA ILE A 191 5.44 -4.52 -17.32
C ILE A 191 4.55 -5.16 -16.25
N SER A 192 3.70 -6.13 -16.62
CA SER A 192 2.83 -6.80 -15.66
C SER A 192 3.59 -7.56 -14.56
N THR A 193 4.72 -8.20 -14.88
CA THR A 193 5.54 -8.89 -13.89
C THR A 193 6.25 -7.92 -12.95
N ASN A 194 6.75 -6.80 -13.47
CA ASN A 194 7.39 -5.75 -12.65
C ASN A 194 6.37 -5.07 -11.73
N LEU A 195 5.19 -4.72 -12.24
CA LEU A 195 4.12 -4.13 -11.45
C LEU A 195 3.63 -5.08 -10.35
N LEU A 196 3.54 -6.39 -10.64
CA LEU A 196 3.19 -7.37 -9.62
C LEU A 196 4.28 -7.50 -8.54
N GLN A 197 5.55 -7.34 -8.91
CA GLN A 197 6.65 -7.30 -7.94
C GLN A 197 6.55 -6.06 -7.03
N ILE A 198 6.24 -4.88 -7.57
CA ILE A 198 5.97 -3.68 -6.76
C ILE A 198 4.79 -3.90 -5.81
N TYR A 199 3.69 -4.48 -6.31
CA TYR A 199 2.53 -4.81 -5.47
C TYR A 199 2.93 -5.70 -4.28
N HIS A 200 3.75 -6.71 -4.52
CA HIS A 200 4.27 -7.58 -3.47
C HIS A 200 5.14 -6.80 -2.47
N ASP A 201 6.15 -6.09 -2.96
CA ASP A 201 7.18 -5.44 -2.17
C ASP A 201 6.67 -4.24 -1.35
N VAL A 202 5.52 -3.68 -1.75
CA VAL A 202 4.86 -2.58 -1.03
C VAL A 202 3.66 -3.09 -0.24
N LEU A 203 2.65 -3.66 -0.89
CA LEU A 203 1.38 -3.96 -0.22
C LEU A 203 1.46 -5.28 0.56
N GLU A 204 1.69 -6.41 -0.09
CA GLU A 204 1.73 -7.73 0.61
C GLU A 204 2.80 -7.74 1.70
N HIS A 205 3.94 -7.10 1.44
CA HIS A 205 4.98 -6.86 2.41
C HIS A 205 4.46 -6.20 3.69
N ASN A 206 3.71 -5.10 3.61
CA ASN A 206 3.17 -4.43 4.79
C ASN A 206 1.97 -5.19 5.38
N LEU A 207 1.13 -5.81 4.55
CA LEU A 207 0.03 -6.65 5.02
C LEU A 207 0.51 -7.82 5.88
N SER A 208 1.70 -8.34 5.66
CA SER A 208 2.24 -9.45 6.46
C SER A 208 2.52 -9.11 7.95
N CYS A 209 2.60 -7.83 8.33
CA CYS A 209 2.59 -7.43 9.74
C CYS A 209 1.28 -6.78 10.20
N TRP A 210 0.46 -6.27 9.26
CA TRP A 210 -0.85 -5.67 9.58
C TRP A 210 -1.97 -6.72 9.70
N LEU A 211 -1.92 -7.79 8.91
CA LEU A 211 -2.93 -8.83 8.79
C LEU A 211 -2.33 -10.19 9.13
N THR A 212 -2.42 -10.56 10.40
CA THR A 212 -2.00 -11.87 10.89
C THR A 212 -3.12 -12.49 11.71
N GLU A 213 -3.16 -13.82 11.79
CA GLU A 213 -4.15 -14.52 12.61
C GLU A 213 -4.06 -14.14 14.10
N ILE A 214 -2.88 -13.68 14.56
CA ILE A 214 -2.65 -13.24 15.95
C ILE A 214 -3.26 -11.87 16.21
N ASN A 215 -3.15 -10.95 15.24
CA ASN A 215 -3.59 -9.56 15.43
C ASN A 215 -5.03 -9.31 14.96
N ASN A 216 -5.68 -10.31 14.38
CA ASN A 216 -7.08 -10.25 14.00
C ASN A 216 -7.97 -10.49 15.24
N PRO A 217 -8.73 -9.46 15.69
CA PRO A 217 -9.64 -9.54 16.85
C PRO A 217 -10.87 -10.44 16.60
N LEU A 218 -10.91 -11.23 15.55
CA LEU A 218 -11.99 -12.19 15.27
C LEU A 218 -11.52 -13.64 15.34
N THR A 219 -10.20 -13.88 15.30
CA THR A 219 -9.60 -15.21 15.31
C THR A 219 -8.82 -15.52 16.58
N THR A 220 -8.72 -14.58 17.53
CA THR A 220 -7.97 -14.75 18.81
C THR A 220 -8.62 -15.76 19.78
N GLN A 221 -9.57 -16.58 19.30
CA GLN A 221 -10.14 -17.73 20.02
C GLN A 221 -9.11 -18.82 20.41
N SER A 222 -7.87 -18.80 19.91
CA SER A 222 -6.83 -19.74 20.38
C SER A 222 -6.23 -19.27 21.71
N ARG A 223 -6.92 -19.61 22.80
CA ARG A 223 -6.42 -19.57 24.18
C ARG A 223 -5.11 -20.37 24.29
N HIS A 224 -4.16 -19.84 25.07
CA HIS A 224 -2.96 -20.50 25.63
C HIS A 224 -2.72 -21.95 25.20
N GLY A 225 -1.85 -22.17 24.20
CA GLY A 225 -1.30 -23.51 23.95
C GLY A 225 -0.83 -23.84 22.54
N ASP A 226 -1.21 -23.10 21.50
CA ASP A 226 -0.92 -23.52 20.13
C ASP A 226 0.48 -23.13 19.65
N THR A 227 1.46 -24.00 19.92
CA THR A 227 2.78 -24.00 19.28
C THR A 227 2.71 -24.13 17.76
N GLU A 228 1.62 -24.68 17.20
CA GLU A 228 1.44 -24.89 15.75
C GLU A 228 1.20 -23.58 14.97
N ASN A 229 0.49 -22.59 15.53
CA ASN A 229 0.29 -21.29 14.86
C ASN A 229 1.62 -20.54 14.67
N ARG A 230 2.63 -20.79 15.52
CA ARG A 230 3.93 -20.13 15.45
C ARG A 230 4.68 -20.47 14.15
N ALA A 231 4.51 -21.67 13.58
CA ALA A 231 5.20 -22.08 12.36
C ALA A 231 4.67 -21.37 11.09
N GLY A 232 3.36 -21.11 11.04
CA GLY A 232 2.73 -20.35 9.95
C GLY A 232 3.15 -18.89 9.95
N LEU A 233 3.22 -18.25 11.13
CA LEU A 233 3.67 -16.86 11.26
C LEU A 233 5.17 -16.69 11.01
N VAL A 234 6.01 -17.61 11.45
CA VAL A 234 7.46 -17.57 11.14
C VAL A 234 7.70 -17.69 9.64
N ARG A 235 6.85 -18.42 8.88
CA ARG A 235 6.92 -18.45 7.41
C ARG A 235 6.64 -17.08 6.81
N GLU A 236 5.66 -16.37 7.36
CA GLU A 236 5.26 -15.03 6.91
C GLU A 236 6.27 -13.97 7.34
N TRP A 237 6.92 -14.13 8.49
CA TRP A 237 8.04 -13.29 8.94
C TRP A 237 9.37 -13.64 8.26
N GLY A 238 9.45 -14.77 7.57
CA GLY A 238 10.63 -15.20 6.81
C GLY A 238 10.87 -14.42 5.51
N THR A 239 11.94 -14.77 4.80
CA THR A 239 12.34 -14.18 3.51
C THR A 239 11.54 -14.73 2.31
N ALA A 240 10.64 -15.69 2.54
CA ALA A 240 9.88 -16.35 1.49
C ALA A 240 8.77 -15.44 0.96
N TRP A 241 8.89 -15.05 -0.30
CA TRP A 241 7.91 -14.22 -1.02
C TRP A 241 6.57 -14.94 -1.17
N SER A 242 5.51 -14.43 -0.55
CA SER A 242 4.14 -14.95 -0.72
C SER A 242 3.15 -13.81 -1.00
N ASN A 243 2.44 -13.88 -2.13
CA ASN A 243 1.27 -13.03 -2.39
C ASN A 243 0.06 -13.63 -1.64
N ARG A 244 0.18 -13.73 -0.30
CA ARG A 244 -0.72 -14.53 0.52
C ARG A 244 -2.13 -13.97 0.52
N ILE A 245 -2.30 -12.66 0.73
CA ILE A 245 -3.63 -12.05 0.82
C ILE A 245 -4.32 -12.16 -0.54
N TYR A 246 -3.63 -11.81 -1.63
CA TYR A 246 -4.11 -12.00 -3.00
C TYR A 246 -4.53 -13.44 -3.28
N THR A 247 -3.68 -14.42 -2.96
CA THR A 247 -3.94 -15.84 -3.27
C THR A 247 -5.11 -16.38 -2.46
N ARG A 248 -5.13 -16.11 -1.14
CA ARG A 248 -6.20 -16.56 -0.24
C ARG A 248 -7.54 -15.92 -0.60
N ALA A 249 -7.57 -14.63 -0.95
CA ALA A 249 -8.80 -13.95 -1.34
C ALA A 249 -9.42 -14.54 -2.61
N ILE A 250 -8.60 -14.86 -3.63
CA ILE A 250 -9.08 -15.52 -4.85
C ILE A 250 -9.60 -16.92 -4.55
N GLN A 251 -8.88 -17.68 -3.71
CA GLN A 251 -9.30 -19.03 -3.35
C GLN A 251 -10.62 -19.02 -2.57
N LEU A 252 -10.74 -18.15 -1.57
CA LEU A 252 -11.97 -17.98 -0.80
C LEU A 252 -13.15 -17.59 -1.69
N ASP A 253 -12.94 -16.69 -2.65
CA ASP A 253 -14.00 -16.27 -3.58
C ASP A 253 -14.47 -17.42 -4.47
N ARG A 254 -13.53 -18.21 -5.02
CA ARG A 254 -13.84 -19.40 -5.84
C ARG A 254 -14.61 -20.45 -5.04
N GLU A 255 -14.19 -20.71 -3.81
CA GLU A 255 -14.87 -21.67 -2.95
C GLU A 255 -16.24 -21.15 -2.50
N SER A 256 -16.38 -19.84 -2.25
CA SER A 256 -17.66 -19.20 -1.94
C SER A 256 -18.65 -19.26 -3.11
N ILE A 257 -18.16 -19.16 -4.35
CA ILE A 257 -18.97 -19.38 -5.56
C ILE A 257 -19.42 -20.85 -5.64
N SER A 258 -18.50 -21.78 -5.36
CA SER A 258 -18.79 -23.22 -5.37
C SER A 258 -19.81 -23.62 -4.29
N ALA A 259 -19.78 -22.94 -3.14
CA ALA A 259 -20.72 -23.08 -2.03
C ALA A 259 -22.01 -22.25 -2.21
N ASN A 260 -22.20 -21.59 -3.38
CA ASN A 260 -23.36 -20.76 -3.71
C ASN A 260 -23.61 -19.60 -2.72
N LEU A 261 -22.57 -19.13 -2.04
CA LEU A 261 -22.62 -17.92 -1.19
C LEU A 261 -22.39 -16.65 -1.99
N VAL A 262 -21.58 -16.75 -3.04
CA VAL A 262 -21.35 -15.66 -4.00
C VAL A 262 -21.90 -16.13 -5.34
N ARG A 263 -22.75 -15.31 -5.98
CA ARG A 263 -23.38 -15.66 -7.25
C ARG A 263 -22.80 -14.80 -8.37
N LEU A 264 -22.02 -15.41 -9.25
CA LEU A 264 -21.45 -14.76 -10.42
C LEU A 264 -21.72 -15.62 -11.67
N THR A 265 -22.10 -14.96 -12.75
CA THR A 265 -22.07 -15.57 -14.09
C THR A 265 -20.63 -15.70 -14.59
N PRO A 266 -20.33 -16.57 -15.58
CA PRO A 266 -18.98 -16.68 -16.13
C PRO A 266 -18.43 -15.36 -16.70
N ALA A 267 -19.30 -14.51 -17.27
CA ALA A 267 -18.91 -13.20 -17.75
C ALA A 267 -18.55 -12.25 -16.60
N GLN A 268 -19.36 -12.24 -15.52
CA GLN A 268 -19.06 -11.46 -14.32
C GLN A 268 -17.78 -11.94 -13.64
N ASP A 269 -17.55 -13.25 -13.54
CA ASP A 269 -16.31 -13.82 -12.97
C ASP A 269 -15.05 -13.33 -13.70
N ALA A 270 -15.10 -13.25 -15.03
CA ALA A 270 -14.05 -12.67 -15.84
C ALA A 270 -13.87 -11.16 -15.59
N SER A 271 -14.97 -10.40 -15.54
CA SER A 271 -14.94 -8.96 -15.25
C SER A 271 -14.38 -8.64 -13.86
N VAL A 272 -14.76 -9.41 -12.84
CA VAL A 272 -14.26 -9.28 -11.47
C VAL A 272 -12.75 -9.54 -11.39
N THR A 273 -12.27 -10.58 -12.08
CA THR A 273 -10.84 -10.88 -12.15
C THR A 273 -10.08 -9.76 -12.84
N ASN A 274 -10.62 -9.24 -13.95
CA ASN A 274 -10.03 -8.12 -14.68
C ASN A 274 -9.98 -6.85 -13.83
N ALA A 275 -11.04 -6.52 -13.09
CA ALA A 275 -11.08 -5.37 -12.20
C ALA A 275 -10.01 -5.46 -11.10
N LEU A 276 -9.82 -6.65 -10.49
CA LEU A 276 -8.76 -6.87 -9.50
C LEU A 276 -7.36 -6.66 -10.09
N HIS A 277 -7.08 -7.23 -11.26
CA HIS A 277 -5.78 -7.07 -11.91
C HIS A 277 -5.50 -5.62 -12.31
N LEU A 278 -6.50 -4.92 -12.86
CA LEU A 278 -6.36 -3.50 -13.19
C LEU A 278 -6.17 -2.64 -11.94
N ALA A 279 -6.83 -2.94 -10.83
CA ALA A 279 -6.62 -2.24 -9.56
C ALA A 279 -5.19 -2.43 -9.03
N ILE A 280 -4.67 -3.67 -9.07
CA ILE A 280 -3.27 -3.97 -8.71
C ILE A 280 -2.29 -3.23 -9.62
N MET A 281 -2.52 -3.23 -10.93
CA MET A 281 -1.68 -2.50 -11.87
C MET A 281 -1.74 -1.00 -11.64
N ALA A 282 -2.92 -0.42 -11.42
CA ALA A 282 -3.09 1.00 -11.13
C ALA A 282 -2.40 1.41 -9.82
N PHE A 283 -2.45 0.54 -8.81
CA PHE A 283 -1.71 0.74 -7.57
C PHE A 283 -0.20 0.76 -7.85
N ALA A 284 0.33 -0.27 -8.50
CA ALA A 284 1.76 -0.42 -8.72
C ALA A 284 2.36 0.63 -9.67
N THR A 285 1.58 1.18 -10.62
CA THR A 285 2.07 2.22 -11.54
C THR A 285 2.37 3.55 -10.85
N GLN A 286 1.96 3.74 -9.58
CA GLN A 286 2.43 4.87 -8.77
C GLN A 286 3.96 4.86 -8.58
N TRP A 287 4.60 3.69 -8.71
CA TRP A 287 6.06 3.50 -8.68
C TRP A 287 6.66 3.25 -10.08
N ALA A 288 5.96 3.65 -11.16
CA ALA A 288 6.43 3.42 -12.53
C ALA A 288 7.83 4.00 -12.76
N GLN A 289 8.65 3.23 -13.46
CA GLN A 289 10.10 3.36 -13.49
C GLN A 289 10.59 4.06 -14.75
N GLY A 290 11.43 5.08 -14.57
CA GLY A 290 12.02 5.81 -15.68
C GLY A 290 11.56 7.26 -15.80
N SER A 291 10.58 7.70 -15.00
CA SER A 291 10.24 9.12 -14.93
C SER A 291 11.43 9.96 -14.42
N HIS A 292 11.60 11.16 -14.99
CA HIS A 292 12.55 12.16 -14.50
C HIS A 292 12.40 12.37 -12.97
N ARG A 293 11.16 12.39 -12.49
CA ARG A 293 10.83 12.51 -11.06
C ARG A 293 11.47 11.47 -10.17
N GLN A 294 11.62 10.23 -10.63
CA GLN A 294 12.33 9.21 -9.86
C GLN A 294 13.82 9.58 -9.69
N ARG A 295 14.44 10.09 -10.77
CA ARG A 295 15.88 10.43 -10.82
C ARG A 295 16.21 11.79 -10.19
N GLU A 296 15.21 12.65 -10.01
CA GLU A 296 15.38 13.93 -9.33
C GLU A 296 16.01 13.73 -7.95
N ARG A 297 16.94 14.62 -7.64
CA ARG A 297 17.52 14.76 -6.30
C ARG A 297 16.97 16.00 -5.64
N TYR A 298 16.78 15.94 -4.33
CA TYR A 298 16.36 17.11 -3.58
C TYR A 298 17.36 18.24 -3.82
N PRO A 299 16.92 19.44 -4.22
CA PRO A 299 17.84 20.52 -4.58
C PRO A 299 18.64 20.96 -3.36
N THR A 300 19.95 20.67 -3.35
CA THR A 300 20.89 21.12 -2.32
C THR A 300 21.51 22.48 -2.65
N THR A 301 21.47 22.88 -3.92
CA THR A 301 21.89 24.18 -4.45
C THR A 301 21.33 24.35 -5.86
N SER A 302 20.99 25.58 -6.25
CA SER A 302 20.41 25.91 -7.55
C SER A 302 21.40 25.72 -8.69
N THR A 303 21.45 24.52 -9.25
CA THR A 303 22.10 24.24 -10.54
C THR A 303 21.16 23.43 -11.41
N SER A 304 20.58 24.11 -12.39
CA SER A 304 19.79 23.51 -13.47
C SER A 304 20.73 23.10 -14.61
N SER A 305 20.82 21.81 -14.89
CA SER A 305 21.30 21.30 -16.17
C SER A 305 20.33 20.22 -16.62
N GLY A 306 19.38 20.61 -17.48
CA GLY A 306 18.40 19.69 -18.07
C GLY A 306 19.04 18.89 -19.19
N ASP A 307 18.91 17.57 -19.11
CA ASP A 307 19.21 16.62 -20.18
C ASP A 307 17.91 16.39 -20.98
N GLU A 308 17.81 16.96 -22.19
CA GLU A 308 16.57 16.97 -23.00
C GLU A 308 16.17 15.59 -23.55
N SER A 309 16.97 14.54 -23.31
CA SER A 309 16.67 13.19 -23.78
C SER A 309 15.65 12.42 -22.91
N ASP A 310 15.33 12.88 -21.69
CA ASP A 310 14.56 12.11 -20.68
C ASP A 310 13.05 12.43 -20.67
N GLY A 311 12.60 13.49 -21.35
CA GLY A 311 11.20 13.94 -21.33
C GLY A 311 10.20 12.95 -21.96
N PHE A 312 10.63 12.16 -22.95
CA PHE A 312 9.78 11.17 -23.61
C PHE A 312 9.43 9.98 -22.70
N ALA A 313 10.37 9.55 -21.85
CA ALA A 313 10.14 8.46 -20.90
C ALA A 313 9.18 8.88 -19.78
N GLU A 314 9.29 10.14 -19.30
CA GLU A 314 8.37 10.71 -18.33
C GLU A 314 6.93 10.81 -18.87
N GLU A 315 6.76 11.28 -20.11
CA GLU A 315 5.45 11.37 -20.75
C GLU A 315 4.81 9.99 -20.95
N PHE A 316 5.61 8.96 -21.27
CA PHE A 316 5.15 7.59 -21.38
C PHE A 316 4.65 7.01 -20.05
N ASP A 317 5.45 7.07 -18.98
CA ASP A 317 5.09 6.53 -17.67
C ASP A 317 3.85 7.23 -17.09
N ARG A 318 3.76 8.55 -17.28
CA ARG A 318 2.59 9.34 -16.87
C ARG A 318 1.35 8.96 -17.67
N SER A 319 1.48 8.85 -18.99
CA SER A 319 0.38 8.39 -19.85
C SER A 319 -0.09 6.99 -19.45
N LEU A 320 0.85 6.09 -19.14
CA LEU A 320 0.57 4.74 -18.66
C LEU A 320 -0.18 4.75 -17.33
N GLN A 321 0.27 5.55 -16.36
CA GLN A 321 -0.39 5.71 -15.06
C GLN A 321 -1.82 6.24 -15.23
N HIS A 322 -2.02 7.32 -15.99
CA HIS A 322 -3.34 7.89 -16.27
C HIS A 322 -4.28 6.89 -16.95
N GLN A 323 -3.77 6.18 -17.97
CA GLN A 323 -4.57 5.21 -18.73
C GLN A 323 -4.98 4.03 -17.85
N ILE A 324 -4.04 3.42 -17.12
CA ILE A 324 -4.31 2.26 -16.27
C ILE A 324 -5.25 2.65 -15.11
N TRP A 325 -5.04 3.82 -14.49
CA TRP A 325 -5.94 4.31 -13.45
C TRP A 325 -7.36 4.50 -13.97
N ALA A 326 -7.53 5.11 -15.15
CA ALA A 326 -8.84 5.31 -15.76
C ALA A 326 -9.50 3.97 -16.17
N GLN A 327 -8.71 2.99 -16.62
CA GLN A 327 -9.19 1.64 -16.94
C GLN A 327 -9.64 0.90 -15.68
N ALA A 328 -8.85 0.92 -14.61
CA ALA A 328 -9.20 0.31 -13.33
C ALA A 328 -10.47 0.92 -12.74
N LYS A 329 -10.59 2.25 -12.77
CA LYS A 329 -11.81 2.96 -12.36
C LYS A 329 -13.03 2.48 -13.13
N ARG A 330 -12.96 2.40 -14.47
CA ARG A 330 -14.06 1.91 -15.30
C ARG A 330 -14.41 0.46 -14.99
N ALA A 331 -13.41 -0.41 -14.89
CA ALA A 331 -13.63 -1.82 -14.55
C ALA A 331 -14.29 -2.01 -13.17
N LEU A 332 -13.97 -1.17 -12.18
CA LEU A 332 -14.61 -1.17 -10.86
C LEU A 332 -16.04 -0.60 -10.87
N GLN A 333 -16.36 0.26 -11.83
CA GLN A 333 -17.74 0.71 -12.06
C GLN A 333 -18.58 -0.41 -12.70
N ASP A 334 -18.01 -1.18 -13.61
CA ASP A 334 -18.71 -2.29 -14.28
C ASP A 334 -19.06 -3.46 -13.35
N VAL A 335 -18.41 -3.55 -12.17
CA VAL A 335 -18.62 -4.61 -11.17
C VAL A 335 -19.15 -4.07 -9.83
N ASP A 336 -19.64 -2.83 -9.81
CA ASP A 336 -20.00 -2.13 -8.57
C ASP A 336 -21.15 -2.76 -7.79
N GLU A 337 -22.10 -3.42 -8.44
CA GLU A 337 -23.20 -4.14 -7.82
C GLU A 337 -22.80 -5.54 -7.30
N LEU A 338 -21.62 -6.04 -7.66
CA LEU A 338 -21.21 -7.41 -7.35
C LEU A 338 -20.59 -7.52 -5.95
N GLU A 339 -21.16 -8.38 -5.12
CA GLU A 339 -20.65 -8.70 -3.77
C GLU A 339 -19.74 -9.94 -3.85
N SER A 340 -18.45 -9.69 -4.11
CA SER A 340 -17.41 -10.71 -4.22
C SER A 340 -16.18 -10.28 -3.42
N TYR A 341 -15.46 -11.24 -2.84
CA TYR A 341 -14.22 -10.96 -2.11
C TYR A 341 -13.15 -10.36 -3.03
N ARG A 342 -13.12 -10.75 -4.31
CA ARG A 342 -12.21 -10.16 -5.31
C ARG A 342 -12.56 -8.70 -5.61
N VAL A 343 -13.85 -8.37 -5.73
CA VAL A 343 -14.30 -6.97 -5.93
C VAL A 343 -13.96 -6.13 -4.71
N ALA A 344 -14.27 -6.62 -3.51
CA ALA A 344 -13.93 -5.94 -2.27
C ALA A 344 -12.42 -5.68 -2.14
N LEU A 345 -11.58 -6.69 -2.40
CA LEU A 345 -10.13 -6.52 -2.39
C LEU A 345 -9.66 -5.51 -3.45
N ALA A 346 -10.22 -5.56 -4.65
CA ALA A 346 -9.90 -4.61 -5.71
C ALA A 346 -10.25 -3.16 -5.31
N GLU A 347 -11.39 -2.94 -4.66
CA GLU A 347 -11.79 -1.62 -4.14
C GLU A 347 -10.91 -1.14 -2.98
N LEU A 348 -10.49 -2.04 -2.06
CA LEU A 348 -9.52 -1.69 -1.01
C LEU A 348 -8.18 -1.25 -1.61
N ILE A 349 -7.64 -2.02 -2.56
CA ILE A 349 -6.38 -1.69 -3.25
C ILE A 349 -6.51 -0.38 -4.04
N PHE A 350 -7.61 -0.21 -4.77
CA PHE A 350 -7.83 1.01 -5.54
C PHE A 350 -8.06 2.23 -4.63
N GLY A 351 -8.62 2.05 -3.44
CA GLY A 351 -8.73 3.09 -2.41
C GLY A 351 -7.39 3.59 -1.88
N LEU A 352 -6.30 2.81 -2.04
CA LEU A 352 -4.93 3.22 -1.76
C LEU A 352 -4.25 3.94 -2.95
N THR A 353 -4.87 3.89 -4.13
CA THR A 353 -4.28 4.38 -5.37
C THR A 353 -4.63 5.85 -5.58
N GLN A 354 -3.63 6.72 -5.64
CA GLN A 354 -3.85 8.14 -5.89
C GLN A 354 -4.16 8.43 -7.35
N LYS A 355 -5.08 9.36 -7.58
CA LYS A 355 -5.34 9.88 -8.92
C LYS A 355 -4.14 10.71 -9.41
N ALA A 356 -3.58 10.35 -10.56
CA ALA A 356 -2.57 11.18 -11.24
C ALA A 356 -3.18 12.54 -11.61
N TRP A 357 -2.49 13.63 -11.26
CA TRP A 357 -2.95 14.98 -11.55
C TRP A 357 -2.50 15.41 -12.94
N ASN A 358 -3.43 15.97 -13.73
CA ASN A 358 -3.07 16.56 -15.00
C ASN A 358 -2.22 17.82 -14.74
N HIS A 359 -1.16 18.02 -15.52
CA HIS A 359 -0.46 19.31 -15.59
C HIS A 359 -1.33 20.30 -16.39
N GLU A 360 -2.48 20.70 -15.84
CA GLU A 360 -3.27 21.78 -16.42
C GLU A 360 -2.53 23.11 -16.19
N PRO A 361 -2.35 23.96 -17.22
CA PRO A 361 -1.63 25.23 -17.10
C PRO A 361 -2.27 26.22 -16.09
N GLY A 362 -3.52 25.97 -15.68
CA GLY A 362 -4.22 26.69 -14.60
C GLY A 362 -3.76 26.35 -13.18
N ASP A 363 -2.92 25.33 -12.97
CA ASP A 363 -2.36 25.02 -11.64
C ASP A 363 -1.32 26.05 -11.17
N ARG A 364 -0.91 26.99 -12.05
CA ARG A 364 -0.12 28.16 -11.65
C ARG A 364 -0.88 29.12 -10.74
N ASP A 365 -2.21 29.07 -10.71
CA ASP A 365 -3.04 29.99 -9.90
C ASP A 365 -3.14 29.63 -8.40
N LEU A 366 -2.66 28.45 -7.97
CA LEU A 366 -2.40 28.21 -6.54
C LEU A 366 -1.02 28.73 -6.09
N GLY A 367 -0.12 28.99 -7.05
CA GLY A 367 1.04 29.86 -6.87
C GLY A 367 0.69 31.35 -6.99
N GLY A 368 -0.60 31.66 -7.19
CA GLY A 368 -1.13 33.02 -7.09
C GLY A 368 -0.75 33.60 -5.73
N THR A 369 -0.13 34.77 -5.79
CA THR A 369 0.24 35.66 -4.70
C THR A 369 -0.96 36.10 -3.87
N THR A 370 -1.69 35.16 -3.25
CA THR A 370 -2.49 35.48 -2.08
C THR A 370 -1.48 35.76 -0.98
N ASN A 371 -1.18 37.05 -0.84
CA ASN A 371 -0.54 37.61 0.34
C ASN A 371 -1.09 36.84 1.56
N ILE A 372 -0.21 36.13 2.27
CA ILE A 372 -0.45 35.64 3.63
C ILE A 372 -0.63 36.92 4.45
N ARG A 373 -1.82 37.53 4.38
CA ARG A 373 -2.13 38.75 5.10
C ARG A 373 -2.51 38.28 6.49
N SER A 374 -1.59 38.51 7.42
CA SER A 374 -1.82 38.46 8.87
C SER A 374 -3.08 39.28 9.21
N ARG A 375 -4.22 38.60 9.20
CA ARG A 375 -5.53 39.17 9.51
C ARG A 375 -6.07 38.42 10.73
N GLY A 376 -5.33 38.49 11.83
CA GLY A 376 -5.73 37.93 13.13
C GLY A 376 -5.88 36.40 13.22
N VAL A 377 -5.63 35.65 12.14
CA VAL A 377 -5.60 34.18 12.12
C VAL A 377 -4.14 33.73 12.25
N GLY A 378 -3.85 32.75 13.12
CA GLY A 378 -2.51 32.21 13.33
C GLY A 378 -1.99 31.45 12.09
N LEU A 379 -0.69 31.50 11.84
CA LEU A 379 -0.05 30.91 10.65
C LEU A 379 -0.38 29.41 10.50
N GLU A 380 -0.39 28.66 11.61
CA GLU A 380 -0.76 27.23 11.62
C GLU A 380 -2.12 26.99 10.94
N SER A 381 -3.13 27.78 11.27
CA SER A 381 -4.49 27.61 10.75
C SER A 381 -4.58 27.92 9.26
N GLU A 382 -3.84 28.93 8.79
CA GLU A 382 -3.77 29.27 7.37
C GLU A 382 -3.04 28.18 6.56
N VAL A 383 -1.92 27.68 7.08
CA VAL A 383 -1.17 26.58 6.47
C VAL A 383 -2.02 25.32 6.42
N LYS A 384 -2.71 24.94 7.51
CA LYS A 384 -3.65 23.81 7.54
C LYS A 384 -4.77 23.95 6.52
N ALA A 385 -5.36 25.14 6.38
CA ALA A 385 -6.43 25.38 5.40
C ALA A 385 -5.94 25.15 3.95
N ARG A 386 -4.77 25.70 3.60
CA ARG A 386 -4.17 25.52 2.26
C ARG A 386 -3.78 24.08 1.96
N LEU A 387 -3.22 23.37 2.95
CA LEU A 387 -2.93 21.94 2.81
C LEU A 387 -4.23 21.14 2.66
N GLY A 388 -5.28 21.52 3.36
CA GLY A 388 -6.63 20.98 3.20
C GLY A 388 -7.16 21.13 1.77
N ASP A 389 -7.00 22.30 1.16
CA ASP A 389 -7.38 22.54 -0.24
C ASP A 389 -6.61 21.62 -1.21
N ILE A 390 -5.30 21.45 -1.00
CA ILE A 390 -4.45 20.54 -1.80
C ILE A 390 -4.96 19.09 -1.67
N MET A 391 -5.24 18.64 -0.45
CA MET A 391 -5.71 17.27 -0.17
C MET A 391 -7.13 17.02 -0.69
N SER A 392 -8.01 18.04 -0.71
CA SER A 392 -9.41 17.93 -1.13
C SER A 392 -9.58 17.50 -2.60
N ARG A 393 -8.55 17.69 -3.43
CA ARG A 393 -8.54 17.31 -4.85
C ARG A 393 -8.68 15.80 -5.11
N GLU A 394 -8.33 14.97 -4.13
CA GLU A 394 -8.50 13.51 -4.22
C GLU A 394 -9.99 13.12 -4.19
N GLY A 395 -10.82 13.95 -3.55
CA GLY A 395 -12.24 13.67 -3.33
C GLY A 395 -12.48 12.68 -2.18
N PRO A 396 -13.75 12.30 -1.96
CA PRO A 396 -14.12 11.39 -0.88
C PRO A 396 -13.63 9.95 -1.12
N PRO A 397 -13.37 9.17 -0.06
CA PRO A 397 -12.80 7.81 -0.14
C PRO A 397 -13.84 6.74 -0.54
N ILE A 398 -14.54 6.93 -1.66
CA ILE A 398 -15.71 6.14 -2.06
C ILE A 398 -15.46 4.64 -2.20
N TYR A 399 -14.27 4.24 -2.70
CA TYR A 399 -13.95 2.83 -2.91
C TYR A 399 -13.69 2.13 -1.59
N MET A 400 -13.10 2.83 -0.62
CA MET A 400 -12.90 2.30 0.73
C MET A 400 -14.25 2.03 1.41
N GLU A 401 -15.19 2.97 1.28
CA GLU A 401 -16.53 2.84 1.85
C GLU A 401 -17.34 1.70 1.20
N ARG A 402 -17.28 1.60 -0.13
CA ARG A 402 -17.90 0.50 -0.89
C ARG A 402 -17.32 -0.86 -0.48
N ALA A 403 -16.00 -0.95 -0.39
CA ALA A 403 -15.33 -2.19 -0.01
C ALA A 403 -15.73 -2.63 1.39
N ALA A 404 -15.69 -1.71 2.36
CA ALA A 404 -16.08 -1.98 3.74
C ALA A 404 -17.50 -2.55 3.83
N ARG A 405 -18.45 -1.94 3.10
CA ARG A 405 -19.85 -2.41 3.05
C ARG A 405 -20.00 -3.78 2.38
N LYS A 406 -19.28 -4.04 1.29
CA LYS A 406 -19.28 -5.35 0.62
C LYS A 406 -18.73 -6.44 1.53
N VAL A 407 -17.60 -6.17 2.20
CA VAL A 407 -16.98 -7.13 3.11
C VAL A 407 -17.86 -7.40 4.31
N GLN A 408 -18.50 -6.38 4.87
CA GLN A 408 -19.49 -6.55 5.93
C GLN A 408 -20.64 -7.48 5.50
N THR A 409 -21.18 -7.26 4.30
CA THR A 409 -22.26 -8.09 3.74
C THR A 409 -21.81 -9.53 3.51
N LEU A 410 -20.61 -9.72 2.97
CA LEU A 410 -19.99 -11.04 2.75
C LEU A 410 -19.76 -11.76 4.08
N GLN A 411 -19.28 -11.07 5.10
CA GLN A 411 -19.06 -11.63 6.44
C GLN A 411 -20.38 -12.03 7.09
N ALA A 412 -21.41 -11.20 7.01
CA ALA A 412 -22.75 -11.52 7.51
C ALA A 412 -23.30 -12.77 6.82
N ARG A 413 -23.14 -12.89 5.49
CA ARG A 413 -23.54 -14.07 4.73
C ARG A 413 -22.76 -15.33 5.12
N TYR A 414 -21.44 -15.19 5.32
CA TYR A 414 -20.59 -16.28 5.77
C TYR A 414 -21.03 -16.80 7.15
N ASN A 415 -21.29 -15.89 8.10
CA ASN A 415 -21.77 -16.21 9.44
C ASN A 415 -23.19 -16.82 9.43
N ALA A 416 -24.09 -16.32 8.59
CA ALA A 416 -25.42 -16.89 8.43
C ALA A 416 -25.35 -18.33 7.90
N GLY A 417 -24.51 -18.56 6.89
CA GLY A 417 -24.23 -19.89 6.35
C GLY A 417 -23.65 -20.86 7.37
N LEU A 418 -22.71 -20.40 8.21
CA LEU A 418 -22.17 -21.16 9.34
C LEU A 418 -23.26 -21.61 10.32
N ARG A 419 -24.22 -20.72 10.63
CA ARG A 419 -25.34 -20.99 11.54
C ARG A 419 -26.49 -21.75 10.86
N GLY A 420 -26.37 -22.08 9.58
CA GLY A 420 -27.45 -22.68 8.79
C GLY A 420 -28.64 -21.76 8.53
N ILE A 421 -28.53 -20.47 8.87
CA ILE A 421 -29.56 -19.45 8.70
C ILE A 421 -29.52 -18.99 7.24
N GLY A 422 -30.57 -19.30 6.48
CA GLY A 422 -30.70 -18.90 5.07
C GLY A 422 -30.62 -20.04 4.03
N SER A 423 -30.29 -21.28 4.45
CA SER A 423 -30.37 -22.46 3.57
C SER A 423 -31.81 -22.96 3.31
N SER A 424 -32.82 -22.30 3.88
CA SER A 424 -34.21 -22.81 3.91
C SER A 424 -35.05 -22.53 2.66
N VAL A 425 -34.56 -21.85 1.62
CA VAL A 425 -35.41 -21.46 0.48
C VAL A 425 -35.35 -22.40 -0.73
N VAL A 426 -34.38 -23.33 -0.83
CA VAL A 426 -34.39 -24.33 -1.92
C VAL A 426 -33.83 -25.68 -1.44
N ILE A 427 -34.60 -26.42 -0.63
CA ILE A 427 -34.35 -27.87 -0.49
C ILE A 427 -35.24 -28.58 -1.51
N ASN A 428 -34.65 -28.89 -2.66
CA ASN A 428 -35.07 -30.00 -3.51
C ASN A 428 -33.82 -30.47 -4.25
N ASN A 429 -32.89 -31.13 -3.53
CA ASN A 429 -31.99 -32.21 -3.97
C ASN A 429 -30.87 -32.44 -2.93
N GLY A 430 -30.86 -33.61 -2.31
CA GLY A 430 -29.98 -33.97 -1.18
C GLY A 430 -28.48 -34.15 -1.49
N VAL A 431 -27.97 -33.58 -2.59
CA VAL A 431 -26.56 -33.71 -3.02
C VAL A 431 -25.73 -32.43 -2.76
N GLU A 432 -26.37 -31.26 -2.60
CA GLU A 432 -25.66 -29.98 -2.42
C GLU A 432 -25.24 -29.68 -0.97
N ALA A 433 -25.81 -30.39 0.01
CA ALA A 433 -25.53 -30.13 1.44
C ALA A 433 -24.08 -30.48 1.87
N ALA A 434 -23.42 -31.43 1.19
CA ALA A 434 -22.06 -31.87 1.55
C ALA A 434 -20.97 -30.85 1.17
N GLY A 435 -21.13 -30.15 0.04
CA GLY A 435 -20.17 -29.13 -0.42
C GLY A 435 -20.15 -27.88 0.46
N ASN A 436 -21.33 -27.46 0.93
CA ASN A 436 -21.45 -26.32 1.85
C ASN A 436 -20.83 -26.64 3.22
N SER A 437 -21.01 -27.87 3.73
CA SER A 437 -20.38 -28.33 4.98
C SER A 437 -18.85 -28.25 4.93
N GLN A 438 -18.23 -28.69 3.83
CA GLN A 438 -16.77 -28.66 3.70
C GLN A 438 -16.21 -27.22 3.68
N PHE A 439 -16.86 -26.31 2.94
CA PHE A 439 -16.47 -24.91 2.86
C PHE A 439 -16.41 -24.23 4.23
N PHE A 440 -17.45 -24.43 5.04
CA PHE A 440 -17.56 -23.84 6.38
C PHE A 440 -16.69 -24.55 7.43
N SER A 441 -16.39 -25.84 7.23
CA SER A 441 -15.47 -26.60 8.10
C SER A 441 -13.99 -26.26 7.85
N SER A 442 -13.66 -25.60 6.73
CA SER A 442 -12.29 -25.23 6.39
C SER A 442 -11.80 -24.12 7.32
N LYS A 443 -10.81 -24.46 8.17
CA LYS A 443 -10.11 -23.50 9.04
C LYS A 443 -9.51 -22.36 8.22
N GLU A 444 -8.91 -22.66 7.07
CA GLU A 444 -8.29 -21.67 6.19
C GLU A 444 -9.32 -20.65 5.68
N ASN A 445 -10.53 -21.09 5.29
CA ASN A 445 -11.59 -20.20 4.81
C ASN A 445 -12.11 -19.28 5.91
N LYS A 446 -12.35 -19.83 7.12
CA LYS A 446 -12.77 -19.04 8.29
C LYS A 446 -11.74 -17.95 8.60
N GLU A 447 -10.47 -18.32 8.62
CA GLU A 447 -9.36 -17.39 8.86
C GLU A 447 -9.25 -16.35 7.74
N THR A 448 -9.35 -16.74 6.47
CA THR A 448 -9.29 -15.78 5.35
C THR A 448 -10.45 -14.81 5.35
N ALA A 449 -11.67 -15.27 5.57
CA ALA A 449 -12.85 -14.41 5.67
C ALA A 449 -12.68 -13.40 6.81
N GLY A 450 -12.26 -13.88 7.98
CA GLY A 450 -11.95 -13.02 9.13
C GLY A 450 -10.82 -12.02 8.85
N LEU A 451 -9.75 -12.42 8.15
CA LEU A 451 -8.65 -11.52 7.79
C LEU A 451 -9.08 -10.43 6.81
N LEU A 452 -9.89 -10.77 5.80
CA LEU A 452 -10.41 -9.78 4.85
C LEU A 452 -11.41 -8.82 5.51
N TYR A 453 -12.21 -9.32 6.46
CA TYR A 453 -13.06 -8.47 7.28
C TYR A 453 -12.24 -7.52 8.16
N TRP A 454 -11.23 -8.05 8.87
CA TRP A 454 -10.33 -7.21 9.66
C TRP A 454 -9.61 -6.17 8.80
N PHE A 455 -9.18 -6.54 7.60
CA PHE A 455 -8.58 -5.63 6.64
C PHE A 455 -9.50 -4.46 6.30
N ALA A 456 -10.76 -4.75 5.97
CA ALA A 456 -11.77 -3.73 5.69
C ALA A 456 -12.06 -2.84 6.90
N VAL A 457 -12.15 -3.41 8.11
CA VAL A 457 -12.38 -2.67 9.36
C VAL A 457 -11.22 -1.72 9.69
N MET A 458 -9.98 -2.17 9.54
CA MET A 458 -8.81 -1.32 9.75
C MET A 458 -8.82 -0.13 8.79
N PHE A 459 -9.06 -0.39 7.51
CA PHE A 459 -9.03 0.63 6.46
C PHE A 459 -10.20 1.61 6.57
N ASP A 460 -11.41 1.13 6.85
CA ASP A 460 -12.56 1.97 7.14
C ASP A 460 -12.30 2.86 8.37
N THR A 461 -11.79 2.29 9.46
CA THR A 461 -11.51 3.04 10.69
C THR A 461 -10.50 4.18 10.45
N VAL A 462 -9.38 3.89 9.79
CA VAL A 462 -8.36 4.90 9.48
C VAL A 462 -8.89 5.94 8.48
N SER A 463 -9.52 5.49 7.39
CA SER A 463 -10.05 6.36 6.34
C SER A 463 -11.14 7.31 6.88
N SER A 464 -12.11 6.76 7.60
CA SER A 464 -13.24 7.52 8.14
C SER A 464 -12.78 8.56 9.14
N SER A 465 -11.83 8.21 10.02
CA SER A 465 -11.26 9.15 11.00
C SER A 465 -10.50 10.30 10.33
N MET A 466 -9.65 9.99 9.35
CA MET A 466 -8.89 11.01 8.60
C MET A 466 -9.81 11.95 7.82
N ASN A 467 -10.88 11.42 7.23
CA ASN A 467 -11.79 12.23 6.40
C ASN A 467 -12.95 12.84 7.20
N GLU A 468 -12.95 12.69 8.52
CA GLU A 468 -14.03 13.14 9.42
C GLU A 468 -15.42 12.59 9.03
N ARG A 469 -15.44 11.34 8.56
CA ARG A 469 -16.66 10.63 8.14
C ARG A 469 -17.04 9.58 9.18
N PRO A 470 -18.33 9.21 9.29
CA PRO A 470 -18.73 8.06 10.08
C PRO A 470 -18.10 6.78 9.52
N VAL A 471 -17.69 5.88 10.42
CA VAL A 471 -17.25 4.53 10.05
C VAL A 471 -18.39 3.77 9.36
N VAL A 472 -18.06 3.03 8.31
CA VAL A 472 -19.02 2.17 7.59
C VAL A 472 -19.34 0.92 8.40
N VAL A 473 -18.34 0.34 9.07
CA VAL A 473 -18.51 -0.84 9.93
C VAL A 473 -18.66 -0.36 11.38
N PRO A 474 -19.88 -0.35 11.94
CA PRO A 474 -20.12 0.07 13.31
C PRO A 474 -19.70 -1.02 14.30
N ASP A 475 -19.63 -0.68 15.58
CA ASP A 475 -19.14 -1.58 16.62
C ASP A 475 -20.10 -2.74 16.91
N GLU A 476 -21.40 -2.57 16.68
CA GLU A 476 -22.38 -3.63 16.88
C GLU A 476 -22.21 -4.78 15.87
N ASP A 477 -21.70 -4.48 14.68
CA ASP A 477 -21.55 -5.45 13.59
C ASP A 477 -20.21 -6.19 13.62
N ILE A 478 -19.32 -5.84 14.56
CA ILE A 478 -18.06 -6.53 14.77
C ILE A 478 -18.32 -7.67 15.75
N PRO A 479 -18.15 -8.94 15.33
CA PRO A 479 -18.45 -10.09 16.18
C PRO A 479 -17.76 -9.96 17.54
N ARG A 480 -18.56 -9.88 18.61
CA ARG A 480 -18.04 -9.91 19.97
C ARG A 480 -17.78 -11.34 20.38
N TYR A 481 -16.69 -11.54 21.11
CA TYR A 481 -16.23 -12.84 21.57
C TYR A 481 -17.20 -13.60 22.50
N THR A 482 -18.28 -12.98 22.99
CA THR A 482 -19.16 -13.55 24.03
C THR A 482 -20.35 -14.34 23.52
N ASP A 483 -20.65 -14.36 22.22
CA ASP A 483 -21.89 -14.99 21.71
C ASP A 483 -21.80 -16.50 21.46
N GLU A 484 -20.62 -17.12 21.60
CA GLU A 484 -20.48 -18.59 21.44
C GLU A 484 -20.55 -19.36 22.78
N ASP A 485 -20.47 -18.69 23.94
CA ASP A 485 -20.36 -19.33 25.27
C ASP A 485 -21.34 -18.79 26.35
N LEU A 486 -22.29 -17.93 26.02
CA LEU A 486 -23.33 -17.56 26.99
C LEU A 486 -24.31 -18.73 27.17
N PRO A 487 -24.42 -19.36 28.37
CA PRO A 487 -25.54 -20.24 28.64
C PRO A 487 -26.85 -19.45 28.52
N ASP A 488 -27.91 -20.09 28.03
CA ASP A 488 -29.28 -19.57 27.80
C ASP A 488 -29.97 -18.92 29.05
N THR A 489 -29.24 -18.64 30.12
CA THR A 489 -29.73 -18.15 31.41
C THR A 489 -29.25 -16.75 31.79
N ALA A 490 -28.63 -15.98 30.88
CA ALA A 490 -28.24 -14.60 31.19
C ALA A 490 -29.50 -13.70 31.27
N THR A 491 -29.77 -13.17 32.46
CA THR A 491 -30.84 -12.21 32.73
C THR A 491 -30.64 -10.93 31.94
N GLU A 492 -31.73 -10.39 31.36
CA GLU A 492 -31.78 -9.20 30.49
C GLU A 492 -31.24 -7.89 31.11
N ASP A 493 -30.79 -7.90 32.36
CA ASP A 493 -30.42 -6.70 33.14
C ASP A 493 -28.89 -6.44 33.17
N ASP A 494 -28.06 -7.36 32.66
CA ASP A 494 -26.59 -7.22 32.57
C ASP A 494 -26.14 -6.89 31.14
N THR A 495 -26.75 -5.90 30.49
CA THR A 495 -26.18 -5.35 29.25
C THR A 495 -24.86 -4.63 29.57
N PRO A 496 -23.69 -5.12 29.12
CA PRO A 496 -22.43 -4.39 29.29
C PRO A 496 -22.52 -3.03 28.58
N PRO A 497 -21.76 -2.01 29.05
CA PRO A 497 -21.83 -0.67 28.47
C PRO A 497 -21.68 -0.74 26.95
N GLN A 498 -22.64 -0.10 26.27
CA GLN A 498 -22.88 -0.16 24.83
C GLN A 498 -21.59 -0.07 23.99
N GLY A 499 -21.23 -1.19 23.37
CA GLY A 499 -20.73 -1.25 21.99
C GLY A 499 -19.59 -0.32 21.61
N ARG A 500 -18.55 -0.18 22.43
CA ARG A 500 -17.28 0.43 22.00
C ARG A 500 -16.16 -0.59 22.14
N TRP A 501 -15.15 -0.47 21.27
CA TRP A 501 -13.94 -1.28 21.39
C TRP A 501 -13.24 -0.99 22.72
N ASP A 502 -13.35 -1.93 23.65
CA ASP A 502 -12.64 -1.86 24.92
C ASP A 502 -11.16 -2.12 24.68
N VAL A 503 -10.31 -1.28 25.29
CA VAL A 503 -8.85 -1.40 25.21
C VAL A 503 -8.42 -2.79 25.70
N GLY A 504 -9.05 -3.34 26.74
CA GLY A 504 -8.75 -4.67 27.27
C GLY A 504 -9.07 -5.83 26.32
N SER A 505 -9.93 -5.61 25.32
CA SER A 505 -10.26 -6.62 24.28
C SER A 505 -9.20 -6.70 23.19
N PHE A 506 -8.45 -5.61 22.96
CA PHE A 506 -7.37 -5.52 21.95
C PHE A 506 -5.98 -5.63 22.56
N VAL A 507 -5.84 -5.20 23.82
CA VAL A 507 -4.61 -5.24 24.61
C VAL A 507 -4.77 -6.34 25.65
N HIS A 508 -4.15 -7.49 25.41
CA HIS A 508 -4.09 -8.60 26.37
C HIS A 508 -2.99 -8.38 27.42
N ASP A 509 -2.96 -7.18 28.01
CA ASP A 509 -1.99 -6.74 29.02
C ASP A 509 -2.66 -5.69 29.94
N ASP A 510 -2.06 -5.43 31.10
CA ASP A 510 -2.48 -4.33 31.96
C ASP A 510 -2.14 -2.99 31.29
N VAL A 511 -3.15 -2.21 30.93
CA VAL A 511 -3.01 -0.93 30.22
C VAL A 511 -2.22 0.09 31.06
N GLU A 512 -2.40 0.08 32.38
CA GLU A 512 -1.75 1.02 33.29
C GLU A 512 -0.33 0.55 33.66
N ASN A 513 -0.15 -0.76 33.86
CA ASN A 513 1.13 -1.39 34.20
C ASN A 513 1.49 -2.56 33.26
N PRO A 514 1.84 -2.27 32.00
CA PRO A 514 2.07 -3.32 31.01
C PRO A 514 3.24 -4.22 31.40
N ALA A 515 3.03 -5.53 31.37
CA ALA A 515 4.08 -6.52 31.56
C ALA A 515 4.92 -6.67 30.29
N TYR A 516 4.32 -6.47 29.10
CA TYR A 516 5.01 -6.61 27.82
C TYR A 516 5.75 -5.32 27.45
N LYS A 517 7.08 -5.34 27.60
CA LYS A 517 7.97 -4.22 27.26
C LYS A 517 9.08 -4.70 26.32
N PRO A 518 8.84 -4.73 25.00
CA PRO A 518 9.89 -5.08 24.05
C PRO A 518 11.02 -4.04 24.08
N THR A 519 12.25 -4.49 23.88
CA THR A 519 13.45 -3.63 23.83
C THR A 519 14.33 -4.03 22.64
N TRP A 520 15.10 -3.10 22.11
CA TRP A 520 16.09 -3.28 21.06
C TRP A 520 17.52 -3.08 21.61
N PRO A 521 18.54 -3.85 21.19
CA PRO A 521 18.51 -4.95 20.21
C PRO A 521 17.84 -6.23 20.70
N CYS A 522 17.16 -6.93 19.79
CA CYS A 522 16.56 -8.25 20.07
C CYS A 522 16.62 -9.16 18.83
N PRO A 523 16.37 -10.48 18.97
CA PRO A 523 16.25 -11.38 17.83
C PRO A 523 15.17 -10.91 16.83
N TYR A 524 15.39 -11.17 15.55
CA TYR A 524 14.48 -10.77 14.47
C TYR A 524 13.02 -11.15 14.72
N GLU A 525 12.76 -12.38 15.17
CA GLU A 525 11.42 -12.89 15.46
C GLU A 525 10.71 -12.08 16.57
N ASP A 526 11.47 -11.62 17.56
CA ASP A 526 10.93 -10.82 18.67
C ASP A 526 10.61 -9.40 18.20
N ALA A 527 11.46 -8.81 17.36
CA ALA A 527 11.19 -7.53 16.71
C ALA A 527 9.96 -7.61 15.78
N ALA A 528 9.89 -8.63 14.91
CA ALA A 528 8.76 -8.87 14.02
C ALA A 528 7.44 -9.02 14.80
N LYS A 529 7.47 -9.78 15.89
CA LYS A 529 6.33 -9.95 16.80
C LYS A 529 5.92 -8.64 17.46
N ALA A 530 6.87 -7.85 17.97
CA ALA A 530 6.60 -6.57 18.61
C ALA A 530 5.92 -5.58 17.64
N VAL A 531 6.46 -5.43 16.43
CA VAL A 531 5.90 -4.57 15.38
C VAL A 531 4.51 -5.07 14.93
N THR A 532 4.34 -6.38 14.75
CA THR A 532 3.03 -6.99 14.38
C THR A 532 1.96 -6.73 15.44
N LYS A 533 2.32 -6.79 16.74
CA LYS A 533 1.40 -6.51 17.85
C LYS A 533 1.06 -5.02 17.99
N ALA A 534 1.90 -4.12 17.50
CA ALA A 534 1.65 -2.68 17.53
C ALA A 534 0.57 -2.25 16.51
N ALA A 535 0.42 -2.98 15.40
CA ALA A 535 -0.51 -2.63 14.32
C ALA A 535 -1.99 -2.46 14.76
N PRO A 536 -2.62 -3.39 15.51
CA PRO A 536 -3.99 -3.20 15.98
C PRO A 536 -4.14 -2.08 17.01
N VAL A 537 -3.12 -1.83 17.85
CA VAL A 537 -3.12 -0.73 18.84
C VAL A 537 -3.19 0.63 18.14
N LYS A 538 -2.45 0.79 17.03
CA LYS A 538 -2.56 1.96 16.14
C LYS A 538 -3.98 2.14 15.60
N VAL A 539 -4.62 1.07 15.12
CA VAL A 539 -5.99 1.14 14.58
C VAL A 539 -6.98 1.53 15.67
N LEU A 540 -6.80 1.00 16.89
CA LEU A 540 -7.63 1.34 18.05
C LEU A 540 -7.56 2.84 18.38
N LEU A 541 -6.38 3.47 18.24
CA LEU A 541 -6.25 4.93 18.43
C LEU A 541 -7.09 5.72 17.41
N PHE A 542 -7.07 5.32 16.13
CA PHE A 542 -7.97 5.91 15.12
C PHE A 542 -9.45 5.62 15.44
N ARG A 543 -9.78 4.45 15.99
CA ARG A 543 -11.16 4.14 16.39
C ARG A 543 -11.64 5.09 17.50
N HIS A 544 -10.79 5.34 18.50
CA HIS A 544 -11.07 6.30 19.57
C HIS A 544 -11.23 7.74 19.04
N LEU A 545 -10.38 8.13 18.08
CA LEU A 545 -10.52 9.38 17.36
C LEU A 545 -11.90 9.49 16.70
N SER A 546 -12.37 8.45 16.00
CA SER A 546 -13.72 8.40 15.42
C SER A 546 -14.83 8.49 16.47
N TYR A 547 -14.69 7.84 17.64
CA TYR A 547 -15.65 7.98 18.73
C TYR A 547 -15.77 9.41 19.22
N LEU A 548 -14.63 10.09 19.40
CA LEU A 548 -14.61 11.48 19.85
C LEU A 548 -15.24 12.39 18.78
N GLN A 549 -14.83 12.27 17.51
CA GLN A 549 -15.43 13.00 16.39
C GLN A 549 -16.94 12.79 16.30
N GLY A 550 -17.40 11.53 16.35
CA GLY A 550 -18.82 11.19 16.28
C GLY A 550 -19.62 11.72 17.46
N THR A 551 -19.05 11.69 18.66
CA THR A 551 -19.68 12.18 19.89
C THR A 551 -19.81 13.70 19.87
N LEU A 552 -18.79 14.42 19.40
CA LEU A 552 -18.83 15.87 19.20
C LEU A 552 -19.82 16.28 18.10
N ARG A 553 -19.85 15.57 16.96
CA ARG A 553 -20.84 15.82 15.88
C ARG A 553 -22.29 15.68 16.35
N ARG A 554 -22.55 14.78 17.31
CA ARG A 554 -23.87 14.61 17.94
C ARG A 554 -24.19 15.64 19.02
N GLY A 555 -23.28 16.59 19.28
CA GLY A 555 -23.47 17.65 20.27
C GLY A 555 -23.39 17.18 21.72
N ALA A 556 -22.79 16.02 21.99
CA ALA A 556 -22.57 15.54 23.36
C ALA A 556 -21.52 16.40 24.10
N ARG A 557 -21.63 16.46 25.43
CA ARG A 557 -20.80 17.26 26.34
C ARG A 557 -20.63 16.55 27.69
N GLY A 558 -19.72 17.05 28.53
CA GLY A 558 -19.49 16.57 29.90
C GLY A 558 -18.92 15.16 29.94
N GLU A 559 -19.38 14.34 30.90
CA GLU A 559 -18.86 12.99 31.18
C GLU A 559 -18.71 12.11 29.94
N ARG A 560 -19.68 12.14 29.00
CA ARG A 560 -19.61 11.32 27.78
C ARG A 560 -18.42 11.63 26.87
N VAL A 561 -17.97 12.89 26.85
CA VAL A 561 -16.78 13.32 26.10
C VAL A 561 -15.53 12.93 26.89
N GLU A 562 -15.57 13.10 28.20
CA GLU A 562 -14.47 12.79 29.11
C GLU A 562 -14.14 11.30 29.18
N ASP A 563 -15.14 10.43 29.16
CA ASP A 563 -14.95 8.97 29.12
C ASP A 563 -14.10 8.56 27.91
N ILE A 564 -14.38 9.18 26.75
CA ILE A 564 -13.64 8.91 25.51
C ILE A 564 -12.22 9.47 25.63
N ILE A 565 -12.05 10.70 26.09
CA ILE A 565 -10.73 11.31 26.25
C ILE A 565 -9.88 10.51 27.23
N SER A 566 -10.43 10.14 28.39
CA SER A 566 -9.75 9.37 29.42
C SER A 566 -9.27 8.02 28.88
N SER A 567 -10.18 7.25 28.25
CA SER A 567 -9.85 5.97 27.63
C SER A 567 -8.78 6.11 26.53
N THR A 568 -8.86 7.16 25.71
CA THR A 568 -7.87 7.48 24.66
C THR A 568 -6.50 7.82 25.24
N LEU A 569 -6.46 8.59 26.33
CA LEU A 569 -5.21 8.96 26.99
C LEU A 569 -4.55 7.77 27.70
N SER A 570 -5.33 6.84 28.27
CA SER A 570 -4.78 5.57 28.79
C SER A 570 -4.17 4.72 27.68
N LEU A 571 -4.83 4.60 26.51
CA LEU A 571 -4.26 3.93 25.34
C LEU A 571 -2.96 4.58 24.85
N TYR A 572 -2.92 5.92 24.78
CA TYR A 572 -1.74 6.68 24.39
C TYR A 572 -0.56 6.46 25.37
N ARG A 573 -0.84 6.42 26.68
CA ARG A 573 0.16 6.09 27.71
C ARG A 573 0.67 4.65 27.59
N TYR A 574 -0.22 3.69 27.35
CA TYR A 574 0.13 2.29 27.13
C TYR A 574 1.11 2.14 25.97
N TRP A 575 0.82 2.75 24.82
CA TRP A 575 1.73 2.79 23.67
C TRP A 575 3.10 3.33 24.07
N ASN A 576 3.14 4.49 24.72
CA ASN A 576 4.40 5.14 25.09
C ASN A 576 5.27 4.33 26.05
N LYS A 577 4.66 3.50 26.91
CA LYS A 577 5.34 2.59 27.85
C LYS A 577 5.80 1.28 27.20
N THR A 578 5.29 0.93 26.01
CA THR A 578 5.49 -0.38 25.37
C THR A 578 6.11 -0.21 23.97
N TYR A 579 5.28 -0.04 22.95
CA TYR A 579 5.70 0.03 21.55
C TYR A 579 6.41 1.33 21.21
N GLY A 580 5.99 2.46 21.79
CA GLY A 580 6.62 3.76 21.57
C GLY A 580 8.06 3.81 22.07
N SER A 581 8.36 3.20 23.22
CA SER A 581 9.75 3.09 23.69
C SER A 581 10.58 2.21 22.76
N PHE A 582 10.05 1.04 22.39
CA PHE A 582 10.73 0.13 21.46
C PHE A 582 11.00 0.77 20.09
N PHE A 583 10.03 1.50 19.54
CA PHE A 583 10.17 2.17 18.24
C PHE A 583 11.19 3.30 18.28
N ARG A 584 11.30 4.04 19.40
CA ARG A 584 12.39 5.01 19.59
C ARG A 584 13.76 4.35 19.60
N GLU A 585 13.90 3.19 20.24
CA GLU A 585 15.15 2.43 20.21
C GLU A 585 15.50 1.94 18.79
N LEU A 586 14.50 1.50 18.00
CA LEU A 586 14.69 1.15 16.58
C LEU A 586 15.11 2.36 15.72
N MET A 587 14.57 3.55 15.99
CA MET A 587 14.95 4.77 15.26
C MET A 587 16.39 5.19 15.56
N LEU A 588 16.84 5.06 16.81
CA LEU A 588 18.19 5.42 17.23
C LEU A 588 19.27 4.50 16.62
N ASP A 589 18.92 3.26 16.28
CA ASP A 589 19.84 2.24 15.75
C ASP A 589 19.39 1.71 14.37
N VAL A 590 18.82 2.59 13.54
CA VAL A 590 18.13 2.24 12.28
C VAL A 590 19.01 1.49 11.27
N ASP A 591 20.33 1.71 11.32
CA ASP A 591 21.31 1.08 10.44
C ASP A 591 21.49 -0.42 10.76
N SER A 592 21.31 -0.82 12.02
CA SER A 592 21.39 -2.22 12.45
C SER A 592 20.04 -2.96 12.31
N VAL A 593 18.94 -2.21 12.16
CA VAL A 593 17.58 -2.75 12.02
C VAL A 593 17.40 -3.40 10.64
N PRO A 594 16.94 -4.66 10.57
CA PRO A 594 16.65 -5.32 9.30
C PRO A 594 15.64 -4.53 8.45
N GLU A 595 15.88 -4.46 7.14
CA GLU A 595 15.12 -3.62 6.19
C GLU A 595 13.59 -3.80 6.27
N ARG A 596 13.13 -5.05 6.45
CA ARG A 596 11.71 -5.37 6.65
C ARG A 596 11.12 -4.78 7.91
N ILE A 597 11.86 -4.86 9.02
CA ILE A 597 11.44 -4.24 10.29
C ILE A 597 11.43 -2.73 10.12
N ARG A 598 12.43 -2.17 9.43
CA ARG A 598 12.51 -0.73 9.10
C ARG A 598 11.28 -0.23 8.37
N SER A 599 10.89 -0.92 7.30
CA SER A 599 9.66 -0.66 6.55
C SER A 599 8.42 -0.69 7.45
N TRP A 600 8.23 -1.78 8.19
CA TRP A 600 7.03 -1.94 9.01
C TRP A 600 6.90 -0.95 10.15
N PHE A 601 7.96 -0.74 10.94
CA PHE A 601 7.87 0.17 12.09
C PHE A 601 7.68 1.61 11.61
N PHE A 602 8.36 2.03 10.53
CA PHE A 602 8.19 3.37 9.95
C PHE A 602 6.71 3.63 9.60
N CYS A 603 6.09 2.71 8.88
CA CYS A 603 4.68 2.80 8.50
C CYS A 603 3.76 2.90 9.72
N ILE A 604 3.97 2.08 10.75
CA ILE A 604 3.14 2.12 11.97
C ILE A 604 3.39 3.42 12.76
N SER A 605 4.63 3.87 12.91
CA SER A 605 4.98 5.08 13.64
C SER A 605 4.39 6.34 13.00
N CYS A 606 4.50 6.50 11.67
CA CYS A 606 3.92 7.66 10.99
C CYS A 606 2.39 7.70 11.17
N HIS A 607 1.73 6.55 11.08
CA HIS A 607 0.30 6.45 11.26
C HIS A 607 -0.14 6.73 12.71
N TRP A 608 0.60 6.21 13.69
CA TRP A 608 0.36 6.48 15.11
C TRP A 608 0.46 7.98 15.41
N ASN A 609 1.54 8.62 14.95
CA ASN A 609 1.77 10.03 15.21
C ASN A 609 0.73 10.93 14.51
N LEU A 610 0.24 10.56 13.31
CA LEU A 610 -0.89 11.27 12.72
C LEU A 610 -2.14 11.21 13.61
N ALA A 611 -2.52 10.02 14.08
CA ALA A 611 -3.68 9.87 14.95
C ALA A 611 -3.51 10.65 16.26
N ALA A 612 -2.30 10.63 16.84
CA ALA A 612 -1.97 11.40 18.04
C ALA A 612 -2.12 12.92 17.83
N LEU A 613 -1.62 13.46 16.72
CA LEU A 613 -1.81 14.87 16.36
C LEU A 613 -3.30 15.22 16.18
N MET A 614 -4.07 14.37 15.50
CA MET A 614 -5.52 14.59 15.30
C MET A 614 -6.29 14.54 16.64
N ILE A 615 -5.94 13.63 17.53
CA ILE A 615 -6.53 13.56 18.88
C ILE A 615 -6.16 14.80 19.69
N ALA A 616 -4.91 15.24 19.64
CA ALA A 616 -4.48 16.45 20.34
C ALA A 616 -5.26 17.68 19.87
N ASP A 617 -5.51 17.82 18.57
CA ASP A 617 -6.34 18.87 17.99
C ASP A 617 -7.78 18.82 18.52
N LEU A 618 -8.38 17.63 18.59
CA LEU A 618 -9.74 17.48 19.13
C LEU A 618 -9.82 17.71 20.63
N VAL A 619 -8.82 17.28 21.41
CA VAL A 619 -8.75 17.55 22.85
C VAL A 619 -8.62 19.06 23.09
N ALA A 620 -7.73 19.73 22.35
CA ALA A 620 -7.62 21.19 22.41
C ALA A 620 -8.93 21.88 22.01
N PHE A 621 -9.64 21.37 20.99
CA PHE A 621 -10.95 21.87 20.62
C PHE A 621 -11.98 21.69 21.75
N VAL A 622 -12.02 20.54 22.40
CA VAL A 622 -12.91 20.27 23.55
C VAL A 622 -12.63 21.24 24.70
N ASP A 623 -11.35 21.43 25.03
CA ASP A 623 -10.91 22.30 26.12
C ASP A 623 -11.23 23.78 25.82
N ASN A 624 -10.89 24.26 24.62
CA ASN A 624 -11.14 25.65 24.19
C ASN A 624 -12.64 26.00 24.12
N ASN A 625 -13.51 25.02 23.94
CA ASN A 625 -14.95 25.21 23.82
C ASN A 625 -15.73 24.78 25.08
N ASN A 626 -15.05 24.40 26.16
CA ASN A 626 -15.64 23.91 27.41
C ASN A 626 -16.69 22.80 27.16
N LEU A 627 -16.35 21.84 26.29
CA LEU A 627 -17.23 20.71 25.96
C LEU A 627 -17.05 19.52 26.91
N GLY A 628 -15.93 19.50 27.64
CA GLY A 628 -15.64 18.58 28.72
C GLY A 628 -16.27 19.00 30.05
N THR A 629 -15.85 18.35 31.14
CA THR A 629 -16.15 18.79 32.51
C THR A 629 -15.07 19.76 33.01
N ASP A 630 -15.42 20.65 33.93
CA ASP A 630 -14.52 21.72 34.38
C ASP A 630 -13.24 21.18 35.06
N ILE A 631 -13.37 20.12 35.86
CA ILE A 631 -12.26 19.54 36.64
C ILE A 631 -11.22 18.93 35.69
N GLU A 632 -11.66 18.09 34.76
CA GLU A 632 -10.84 17.38 33.80
C GLU A 632 -10.23 18.34 32.76
N THR A 633 -11.01 19.31 32.28
CA THR A 633 -10.53 20.37 31.37
C THR A 633 -9.42 21.18 32.04
N ARG A 634 -9.59 21.56 33.31
CA ARG A 634 -8.57 22.28 34.06
C ARG A 634 -7.31 21.44 34.24
N ALA A 635 -7.44 20.18 34.64
CA ALA A 635 -6.31 19.27 34.80
C ALA A 635 -5.53 19.07 33.49
N ARG A 636 -6.22 18.93 32.35
CA ARG A 636 -5.58 18.84 31.02
C ARG A 636 -4.87 20.12 30.61
N THR A 637 -5.49 21.28 30.85
CA THR A 637 -4.96 22.60 30.48
C THR A 637 -3.73 22.94 31.32
N GLU A 638 -3.80 22.81 32.65
CA GLU A 638 -2.67 23.00 33.56
C GLU A 638 -1.54 22.00 33.25
N GLY A 639 -1.90 20.76 32.91
CA GLY A 639 -0.97 19.74 32.46
C GLY A 639 -0.44 19.90 31.04
N ARG A 640 -0.93 20.87 30.24
CA ARG A 640 -0.58 21.05 28.81
C ARG A 640 -0.63 19.75 28.00
N ILE A 641 -1.67 18.94 28.20
CA ILE A 641 -1.74 17.58 27.63
C ILE A 641 -1.72 17.60 26.10
N ALA A 642 -2.57 18.42 25.46
CA ALA A 642 -2.63 18.52 24.01
C ALA A 642 -1.30 19.00 23.40
N TRP A 643 -0.67 20.01 24.02
CA TRP A 643 0.63 20.51 23.60
C TRP A 643 1.72 19.43 23.70
N ARG A 644 1.80 18.68 24.81
CA ARG A 644 2.78 17.59 24.98
C ARG A 644 2.64 16.48 23.94
N ILE A 645 1.40 16.14 23.57
CA ILE A 645 1.16 15.15 22.51
C ILE A 645 1.61 15.71 21.17
N ARG A 646 1.28 16.98 20.85
CA ARG A 646 1.74 17.63 19.62
C ARG A 646 3.26 17.66 19.53
N ASP A 647 3.92 18.23 20.54
CA ASP A 647 5.38 18.38 20.61
C ASP A 647 6.10 17.03 20.40
N ALA A 648 5.71 16.00 21.16
CA ALA A 648 6.28 14.66 21.02
C ALA A 648 6.07 14.07 19.62
N SER A 649 4.86 14.18 19.07
CA SER A 649 4.55 13.62 17.75
C SER A 649 5.19 14.39 16.59
N THR A 650 5.32 15.72 16.69
CA THR A 650 6.04 16.51 15.68
C THR A 650 7.54 16.25 15.71
N GLN A 651 8.12 16.05 16.90
CA GLN A 651 9.52 15.66 17.03
C GLN A 651 9.75 14.28 16.41
N GLU A 652 8.93 13.29 16.78
CA GLU A 652 9.07 11.93 16.26
C GLU A 652 8.87 11.87 14.74
N LEU A 653 7.90 12.62 14.17
CA LEU A 653 7.71 12.71 12.72
C LEU A 653 8.90 13.38 12.02
N SER A 654 9.49 14.42 12.60
CA SER A 654 10.71 15.02 12.03
C SER A 654 11.88 14.04 12.02
N GLU A 655 12.06 13.25 13.08
CA GLU A 655 13.11 12.21 13.16
C GLU A 655 12.85 11.07 12.16
N LEU A 656 11.60 10.60 12.07
CA LEU A 656 11.16 9.62 11.06
C LEU A 656 11.43 10.11 9.63
N ALA A 657 11.19 11.39 9.36
CA ALA A 657 11.47 11.98 8.06
C ALA A 657 12.95 11.85 7.67
N VAL A 658 13.88 12.07 8.61
CA VAL A 658 15.33 11.95 8.38
C VAL A 658 15.72 10.51 8.04
N ILE A 659 15.30 9.53 8.86
CA ILE A 659 15.71 8.13 8.66
C ILE A 659 15.01 7.44 7.49
N SER A 660 13.94 8.03 6.97
CA SER A 660 13.17 7.47 5.85
C SER A 660 13.82 7.68 4.48
N ILE A 661 14.81 8.58 4.41
CA ILE A 661 15.54 8.95 3.19
C ILE A 661 16.97 8.38 3.30
N PRO A 662 17.42 7.54 2.36
CA PRO A 662 18.72 6.88 2.46
C PRO A 662 19.86 7.89 2.31
N CYS A 663 20.92 7.70 3.09
CA CYS A 663 22.16 8.46 2.97
C CYS A 663 22.90 8.04 1.69
N GLN A 664 23.37 9.01 0.89
CA GLN A 664 23.99 8.74 -0.41
C GLN A 664 25.23 7.86 -0.27
N GLY A 665 25.29 6.74 -1.02
CA GLY A 665 26.53 5.97 -1.22
C GLY A 665 26.54 4.52 -0.73
N LEU A 666 25.49 4.05 -0.06
CA LEU A 666 25.34 2.64 0.29
C LEU A 666 24.58 1.91 -0.82
N HIS A 667 25.28 1.05 -1.56
CA HIS A 667 24.62 0.06 -2.41
C HIS A 667 23.89 -0.91 -1.51
N ASP A 668 22.56 -0.82 -1.48
CA ASP A 668 21.72 -1.74 -0.72
C ASP A 668 21.60 -3.05 -1.51
N ASP A 669 22.06 -4.17 -0.95
CA ASP A 669 21.75 -5.54 -1.40
C ASP A 669 20.28 -5.89 -1.04
N SER A 670 19.39 -4.90 -1.18
CA SER A 670 17.99 -4.98 -0.83
C SER A 670 17.26 -5.97 -1.72
N ASN A 671 16.44 -6.82 -1.10
CA ASN A 671 15.58 -7.77 -1.81
C ASN A 671 14.32 -7.11 -2.38
N PHE A 672 14.10 -5.81 -2.13
CA PHE A 672 12.96 -5.07 -2.65
C PHE A 672 13.21 -4.62 -4.09
N HIS A 673 12.11 -4.37 -4.80
CA HIS A 673 12.12 -3.79 -6.13
C HIS A 673 12.79 -2.42 -6.12
N HIS A 674 13.72 -2.18 -7.05
CA HIS A 674 14.53 -0.96 -7.09
C HIS A 674 13.75 0.37 -7.11
N ALA A 675 12.48 0.40 -7.51
CA ALA A 675 11.62 1.60 -7.37
C ALA A 675 11.33 2.00 -5.91
N VAL A 676 11.49 1.06 -4.98
CA VAL A 676 11.16 1.19 -3.56
C VAL A 676 12.44 1.35 -2.71
N ASN A 677 13.59 0.91 -3.23
CA ASN A 677 14.88 0.93 -2.52
C ASN A 677 15.46 2.34 -2.33
N GLU A 678 14.85 3.37 -2.92
CA GLU A 678 15.27 4.76 -2.75
C GLU A 678 14.82 5.39 -1.41
N GLY A 679 14.20 4.60 -0.52
CA GLY A 679 13.96 4.96 0.86
C GLY A 679 12.74 4.27 1.46
N THR A 680 12.77 4.05 2.78
CA THR A 680 11.65 3.48 3.54
C THR A 680 10.36 4.28 3.33
N ILE A 681 10.46 5.58 3.05
CA ILE A 681 9.30 6.42 2.73
C ILE A 681 8.48 5.94 1.52
N LEU A 682 9.10 5.18 0.61
CA LEU A 682 8.45 4.66 -0.60
C LEU A 682 7.79 3.29 -0.38
N THR A 683 8.04 2.62 0.75
CA THR A 683 7.45 1.31 1.07
C THR A 683 6.03 1.40 1.62
N GLU A 684 5.57 2.58 2.06
CA GLU A 684 4.21 2.76 2.58
C GLU A 684 3.15 2.65 1.45
N PRO A 685 2.22 1.69 1.51
CA PRO A 685 1.19 1.53 0.50
C PRO A 685 0.12 2.64 0.52
N TRP A 686 -0.17 3.24 1.67
CA TRP A 686 -1.17 4.30 1.81
C TRP A 686 -0.54 5.69 1.91
N THR A 687 -0.03 6.16 0.78
CA THR A 687 0.67 7.45 0.61
C THR A 687 -0.01 8.64 1.30
N MET A 688 -1.34 8.70 1.28
CA MET A 688 -2.13 9.79 1.89
C MET A 688 -1.84 9.97 3.38
N ILE A 689 -1.58 8.90 4.14
CA ILE A 689 -1.34 9.00 5.58
C ILE A 689 -0.04 9.78 5.85
N LEU A 690 1.03 9.46 5.11
CA LEU A 690 2.30 10.18 5.23
C LEU A 690 2.17 11.64 4.81
N ILE A 691 1.45 11.92 3.72
CA ILE A 691 1.19 13.30 3.27
C ILE A 691 0.55 14.08 4.40
N ARG A 692 -0.50 13.54 5.03
CA ARG A 692 -1.18 14.20 6.15
C ARG A 692 -0.29 14.34 7.37
N ALA A 693 0.46 13.30 7.75
CA ALA A 693 1.32 13.31 8.93
C ALA A 693 2.39 14.41 8.84
N PHE A 694 3.17 14.42 7.76
CA PHE A 694 4.23 15.42 7.58
C PHE A 694 3.67 16.82 7.33
N SER A 695 2.56 16.95 6.60
CA SER A 695 1.90 18.24 6.38
C SER A 695 1.39 18.85 7.69
N MET A 696 0.76 18.03 8.55
CA MET A 696 0.24 18.47 9.84
C MET A 696 1.37 18.83 10.80
N ALA A 697 2.45 18.03 10.84
CA ALA A 697 3.62 18.34 11.65
C ALA A 697 4.29 19.65 11.21
N SER A 698 4.51 19.84 9.90
CA SER A 698 5.04 21.10 9.37
C SER A 698 4.15 22.30 9.70
N ALA A 699 2.82 22.16 9.63
CA ALA A 699 1.91 23.26 9.95
C ALA A 699 2.00 23.69 11.43
N ILE A 700 2.07 22.71 12.35
CA ILE A 700 2.22 22.95 13.79
C ILE A 700 3.57 23.63 14.07
N LEU A 701 4.67 23.06 13.57
CA LEU A 701 6.02 23.60 13.76
C LEU A 701 6.18 25.00 13.15
N LEU A 702 5.57 25.28 12.00
CA LEU A 702 5.55 26.64 11.42
C LEU A 702 4.77 27.62 12.30
N GLY A 703 3.66 27.18 12.92
CA GLY A 703 2.93 27.96 13.91
C GLY A 703 3.80 28.31 15.13
N GLU A 704 4.50 27.33 15.68
CA GLU A 704 5.42 27.53 16.81
C GLU A 704 6.57 28.49 16.46
N ALA A 705 7.13 28.36 15.25
CA ALA A 705 8.16 29.25 14.75
C ALA A 705 7.65 30.70 14.59
N ASP A 706 6.44 30.91 14.05
CA ASP A 706 5.80 32.23 13.95
C ASP A 706 5.52 32.85 15.32
N GLU A 707 5.05 32.05 16.29
CA GLU A 707 4.83 32.52 17.67
C GLU A 707 6.12 32.95 18.35
N ALA A 708 7.21 32.19 18.17
CA ALA A 708 8.54 32.52 18.69
C ALA A 708 9.09 33.83 18.10
N LEU A 709 8.82 34.10 16.81
CA LEU A 709 9.18 35.37 16.15
C LEU A 709 8.40 36.56 16.70
N ARG A 710 7.07 36.43 16.84
CA ARG A 710 6.19 37.54 17.24
C ARG A 710 6.39 38.00 18.67
N HIS A 711 6.64 37.07 19.60
CA HIS A 711 6.76 37.37 21.02
C HIS A 711 8.22 37.47 21.50
N GLY A 712 9.18 37.13 20.64
CA GLY A 712 10.60 37.09 20.96
C GLY A 712 10.98 35.88 21.81
N ALA A 713 11.97 35.11 21.33
CA ALA A 713 12.45 33.88 21.98
C ALA A 713 12.74 34.06 23.49
N ALA A 714 13.28 35.22 23.89
CA ALA A 714 13.63 35.52 25.28
C ALA A 714 12.42 35.69 26.24
N GLN A 715 11.25 36.15 25.75
CA GLN A 715 10.06 36.32 26.59
C GLN A 715 9.31 35.02 26.83
N LEU A 716 9.47 34.05 25.92
CA LEU A 716 8.89 32.70 26.01
C LEU A 716 9.85 31.68 26.66
N GLY A 717 11.06 32.11 27.06
CA GLY A 717 12.06 31.24 27.70
C GLY A 717 12.83 30.33 26.73
N TYR A 718 12.77 30.60 25.42
CA TYR A 718 13.51 29.86 24.41
C TYR A 718 14.97 30.34 24.30
N THR A 719 15.89 29.39 24.11
CA THR A 719 17.30 29.69 23.83
C THR A 719 17.46 30.28 22.42
N GLY A 720 18.55 30.99 22.16
CA GLY A 720 18.85 31.67 20.90
C GLY A 720 19.11 30.78 19.67
N GLY A 721 18.49 29.60 19.60
CA GLY A 721 18.53 28.66 18.48
C GLY A 721 17.23 27.86 18.28
N HIS A 722 16.18 28.13 19.06
CA HIS A 722 14.93 27.37 19.01
C HIS A 722 14.18 27.57 17.67
N PHE A 723 14.24 28.76 17.10
CA PHE A 723 13.64 29.06 15.80
C PHE A 723 14.32 28.24 14.69
N GLU A 724 15.65 28.24 14.66
CA GLU A 724 16.45 27.50 13.70
C GLU A 724 16.27 25.98 13.85
N GLU A 725 16.20 25.48 15.09
CA GLU A 725 15.91 24.06 15.36
C GLU A 725 14.52 23.66 14.84
N THR A 726 13.51 24.49 15.10
CA THR A 726 12.12 24.27 14.68
C THR A 726 12.01 24.29 13.16
N LEU A 727 12.66 25.26 12.49
CA LEU A 727 12.75 25.28 11.03
C LEU A 727 13.51 24.07 10.47
N GLY A 728 14.53 23.59 11.17
CA GLY A 728 15.21 22.33 10.83
C GLY A 728 14.24 21.14 10.81
N LYS A 729 13.38 21.03 11.81
CA LYS A 729 12.32 20.00 11.89
C LYS A 729 11.30 20.13 10.75
N VAL A 730 10.88 21.37 10.43
CA VAL A 730 10.00 21.65 9.27
C VAL A 730 10.66 21.16 7.98
N MET A 731 11.94 21.48 7.78
CA MET A 731 12.69 21.11 6.59
C MET A 731 12.84 19.59 6.42
N ASN A 732 12.99 18.85 7.53
CA ASN A 732 13.00 17.38 7.48
C ASN A 732 11.66 16.84 6.93
N CYS A 733 10.53 17.35 7.43
CA CYS A 733 9.20 16.96 6.95
C CYS A 733 8.97 17.35 5.48
N ILE A 734 9.45 18.53 5.06
CA ILE A 734 9.38 18.98 3.65
C ILE A 734 10.19 18.04 2.74
N LYS A 735 11.41 17.66 3.14
CA LYS A 735 12.23 16.70 2.39
C LYS A 735 11.52 15.37 2.24
N ALA A 736 10.93 14.84 3.32
CA ALA A 736 10.14 13.62 3.25
C ALA A 736 8.97 13.75 2.25
N LEU A 737 8.19 14.83 2.31
CA LEU A 737 7.11 15.07 1.34
C LEU A 737 7.61 15.18 -0.10
N TRP A 738 8.77 15.81 -0.31
CA TRP A 738 9.37 15.96 -1.63
C TRP A 738 9.81 14.59 -2.22
N HIS A 739 10.43 13.75 -1.39
CA HIS A 739 10.83 12.38 -1.76
C HIS A 739 9.59 11.51 -2.03
N LEU A 740 8.54 11.64 -1.22
CA LEU A 740 7.25 11.01 -1.49
C LEU A 740 6.61 11.54 -2.79
N GLY A 741 6.93 12.79 -3.16
CA GLY A 741 6.55 13.44 -4.41
C GLY A 741 7.01 12.72 -5.68
N LYS A 742 7.97 11.81 -5.57
CA LYS A 742 8.38 10.93 -6.67
C LYS A 742 7.23 10.03 -7.15
N LYS A 743 6.36 9.58 -6.23
CA LYS A 743 5.16 8.78 -6.54
C LYS A 743 3.83 9.54 -6.40
N SER A 744 3.84 10.75 -5.85
CA SER A 744 2.60 11.49 -5.51
C SER A 744 2.65 12.97 -5.90
N ASP A 745 1.78 13.38 -6.82
CA ASP A 745 1.63 14.79 -7.18
C ASP A 745 1.21 15.67 -6.00
N MET A 746 0.38 15.11 -5.13
CA MET A 746 -0.11 15.77 -3.93
C MET A 746 1.01 16.03 -2.93
N ALA A 747 1.87 15.03 -2.68
CA ALA A 747 3.02 15.20 -1.81
C ALA A 747 3.99 16.26 -2.36
N ARG A 748 4.22 16.25 -3.68
CA ARG A 748 5.07 17.27 -4.34
C ARG A 748 4.52 18.68 -4.16
N LYS A 749 3.22 18.91 -4.44
CA LYS A 749 2.62 20.24 -4.24
C LYS A 749 2.61 20.68 -2.77
N ALA A 750 2.39 19.75 -1.83
CA ALA A 750 2.48 20.07 -0.41
C ALA A 750 3.90 20.51 -0.01
N ALA A 751 4.93 19.80 -0.49
CA ALA A 751 6.33 20.16 -0.27
C ALA A 751 6.66 21.55 -0.86
N ASP A 752 6.25 21.82 -2.09
CA ASP A 752 6.49 23.11 -2.75
C ASP A 752 5.83 24.27 -1.99
N PHE A 753 4.58 24.11 -1.57
CA PHE A 753 3.85 25.10 -0.78
C PHE A 753 4.51 25.36 0.59
N LEU A 754 4.89 24.30 1.30
CA LEU A 754 5.54 24.41 2.60
C LEU A 754 6.92 25.04 2.49
N SER A 755 7.67 24.74 1.43
CA SER A 755 8.99 25.34 1.16
C SER A 755 8.86 26.85 0.97
N LEU A 756 7.94 27.29 0.11
CA LEU A 756 7.66 28.72 -0.11
C LEU A 756 7.21 29.44 1.17
N THR A 757 6.44 28.76 2.02
CA THR A 757 5.98 29.34 3.30
C THR A 757 7.13 29.46 4.29
N THR A 758 8.02 28.45 4.33
CA THR A 758 9.21 28.44 5.18
C THR A 758 10.18 29.54 4.78
N ASP A 759 10.44 29.72 3.48
CA ASP A 759 11.34 30.76 2.96
C ASP A 759 10.86 32.17 3.32
N ARG A 760 9.54 32.40 3.27
CA ARG A 760 8.94 33.68 3.70
C ARG A 760 9.15 33.93 5.18
N LEU A 761 8.87 32.94 6.02
CA LEU A 761 9.04 33.06 7.47
C LEU A 761 10.51 33.33 7.85
N GLN A 762 11.44 32.69 7.13
CA GLN A 762 12.88 32.90 7.32
C GLN A 762 13.33 34.31 6.87
N ALA A 763 12.75 34.85 5.80
CA ALA A 763 13.02 36.23 5.37
C ALA A 763 12.53 37.27 6.41
N ASP A 764 11.37 37.03 7.03
CA ASP A 764 10.83 37.89 8.10
C ASP A 764 11.74 37.86 9.34
N TYR A 765 12.30 36.70 9.69
CA TYR A 765 13.31 36.60 10.76
C TYR A 765 14.59 37.39 10.46
N GLY A 766 15.14 37.24 9.25
CA GLY A 766 16.37 37.91 8.83
C GLY A 766 16.26 39.44 8.76
N THR A 767 15.06 39.97 8.50
CA THR A 767 14.81 41.42 8.48
C THR A 767 14.51 41.99 9.88
N GLY A 768 13.92 41.20 10.78
CA GLY A 768 13.66 41.59 12.17
C GLY A 768 14.93 41.77 13.03
N GLY A 769 16.03 41.08 12.70
CA GLY A 769 17.30 41.20 13.41
C GLY A 769 18.07 42.52 13.20
N VAL A 770 17.67 43.35 12.23
CA VAL A 770 18.39 44.60 11.87
C VAL A 770 17.81 45.84 12.56
N VAL A 771 16.67 45.73 13.25
CA VAL A 771 15.95 46.90 13.80
C VAL A 771 16.13 47.09 15.32
N ILE A 772 16.96 46.27 15.97
CA ILE A 772 17.28 46.43 17.41
C ILE A 772 18.80 46.49 17.56
N GLY A 773 19.38 47.62 17.17
CA GLY A 773 20.78 48.00 17.44
C GLY A 773 20.82 49.37 18.09
#